data_AF-C3YBC9-F1
#
_entry.id   AF-C3YBC9-F1
#
_cell.length_a   1.000
_cell.length_b   1.000
_cell.length_c   1.000
_cell.angle_alpha   90.00
_cell.angle_beta   90.00
_cell.angle_gamma   90.00
#
_symmetry.space_group_name_H-M   'P 1'
#
loop_
_entity.id
_entity.type
_entity.pdbx_description
1 polymer ?
#
loop_
_entity_poly.entity_id
_entity_poly.type
_entity_poly.pdbx_seq_one_letter_code
_entity_poly.pdbx_strand_id
1 'polypeptide(L)'
;MAPTAILVLLASLVVVAHAHSDVLTNLPAISALISQQQLSTIASLSGCARSVTRVNCSSNCLSSKYRTIDGSCNNRENPLWGSSMTPFKRFLPPIYENQWNEPVGWNKTREYNGFTLPSVRHVSNQLMTTPTNVADPDYTHMLTQFGQFLDHDTDLTATAVGRTMFTPMGTVTCGMTCDNIMPCFPIPIPDDDPRIDNERDRACMPFTRSSAVCGTGETSTLFNTVIAREQINQITSFIDASNVYGSKFAFAQSLRDFSTDDGLLRVQEGEDISSGMASPFQNEAVTSCNQDPNGGDIVPCFLAGDGRVNEVNTLIASHTIWVREHNRLARELKRINPHWDGEQIYQEARKIVGSEMQHITFTEYLPKILGQRGMDQMGEYAGYNPNVNPSTRNEFATAAFRFGHAAIGAFVRRFDENYQEAAIGNVALSDAFFSPWRVFRESGIDPVVRGLIGGFAKLVTPTDVLHEELSQNLFKLRNQIALDLASLNTQRGRDHGIPFYNDWRVFCNLTRAASFDDLSGEISNQDVRDTLADVYGDVNNIDLWPAAQLEDHEDGARVGPTFRCMLAEQFKALRDGDRFWFESDGVLTASQRTEIRQVTYARVICDTTGITRLPPDVFRLTDVADMVACEDIPGINLQFWEEIPADEPCGEPAEVEDAYVQKCGANFSDTHIYTCDPGYAMSGAAEIRCLGGRVDNPPPTCSDIDECARGDLNNCQEMCVNSVGSFMCACPDGFMLNDDGVSCSIDTSLSLGWIIAILFIVLFCLAMCAMVFVLVKGWHTHHQNQEIQRIKQLNAKPLDRNGVHNQSFISDKHDKKSLTGTSSGDSGVLEEDLDSLPGVVS
;
A
#
# COMPACT_ATOMS: atom_id res chain seq x y z
N MET A 1 -6.59 -31.90 14.71
CA MET A 1 -5.36 -31.98 13.88
C MET A 1 -5.55 -32.67 12.52
N ALA A 2 -6.48 -33.62 12.32
CA ALA A 2 -6.66 -34.25 10.99
C ALA A 2 -7.53 -33.47 9.95
N PRO A 3 -8.62 -32.77 10.31
CA PRO A 3 -9.49 -32.13 9.30
C PRO A 3 -8.86 -30.90 8.62
N THR A 4 -8.16 -30.07 9.39
CA THR A 4 -7.53 -28.82 8.91
C THR A 4 -6.39 -29.10 7.93
N ALA A 5 -5.57 -30.14 8.16
CA ALA A 5 -4.53 -30.54 7.22
C ALA A 5 -5.10 -30.95 5.85
N ILE A 6 -6.25 -31.64 5.82
CA ILE A 6 -6.95 -32.02 4.58
C ILE A 6 -7.53 -30.79 3.90
N LEU A 7 -8.07 -29.83 4.65
CA LEU A 7 -8.62 -28.59 4.10
C LEU A 7 -7.54 -27.66 3.52
N VAL A 8 -6.36 -27.58 4.15
CA VAL A 8 -5.17 -26.90 3.61
C VAL A 8 -4.60 -27.63 2.39
N LEU A 9 -4.58 -28.97 2.38
CA LEU A 9 -4.21 -29.76 1.21
C LEU A 9 -5.20 -29.58 0.04
N LEU A 10 -6.50 -29.49 0.32
CA LEU A 10 -7.52 -29.24 -0.69
C LEU A 10 -7.46 -27.80 -1.21
N ALA A 11 -7.32 -26.79 -0.34
CA ALA A 11 -7.10 -25.41 -0.78
C ALA A 11 -5.81 -25.29 -1.62
N SER A 12 -4.72 -25.94 -1.18
CA SER A 12 -3.49 -26.05 -1.95
C SER A 12 -3.71 -26.77 -3.30
N LEU A 13 -4.47 -27.86 -3.35
CA LEU A 13 -4.80 -28.56 -4.60
C LEU A 13 -5.67 -27.73 -5.53
N VAL A 14 -6.59 -26.92 -5.00
CA VAL A 14 -7.39 -25.98 -5.80
C VAL A 14 -6.53 -24.84 -6.36
N VAL A 15 -5.61 -24.30 -5.55
CA VAL A 15 -4.67 -23.25 -5.98
C VAL A 15 -3.64 -23.79 -7.00
N VAL A 16 -3.12 -25.01 -6.79
CA VAL A 16 -2.19 -25.69 -7.71
C VAL A 16 -2.89 -26.12 -9.00
N ALA A 17 -4.15 -26.55 -8.95
CA ALA A 17 -4.94 -26.86 -10.15
C ALA A 17 -5.24 -25.63 -11.02
N HIS A 18 -5.22 -24.41 -10.45
CA HIS A 18 -5.29 -23.15 -11.20
C HIS A 18 -3.92 -22.71 -11.78
N ALA A 19 -2.81 -23.38 -11.43
CA ALA A 19 -1.46 -22.96 -11.78
C ALA A 19 -0.81 -23.73 -12.94
N HIS A 20 -1.40 -24.85 -13.39
CA HIS A 20 -0.90 -25.63 -14.54
C HIS A 20 -1.96 -25.77 -15.63
N SER A 21 -1.62 -25.38 -16.86
CA SER A 21 -2.48 -25.49 -18.06
C SER A 21 -2.89 -26.93 -18.41
N ASP A 22 -2.14 -27.92 -17.93
CA ASP A 22 -2.20 -29.29 -18.45
C ASP A 22 -3.01 -30.27 -17.55
N VAL A 23 -3.69 -29.77 -16.51
CA VAL A 23 -4.51 -30.60 -15.58
C VAL A 23 -6.01 -30.27 -15.68
N LEU A 24 -6.45 -29.67 -16.78
CA LEU A 24 -7.84 -29.22 -17.01
C LEU A 24 -8.79 -30.32 -17.54
N THR A 25 -8.84 -31.49 -16.88
CA THR A 25 -9.75 -32.60 -17.28
C THR A 25 -10.73 -33.07 -16.19
N ASN A 26 -10.67 -32.59 -14.94
CA ASN A 26 -11.56 -33.04 -13.86
C ASN A 26 -12.06 -31.92 -12.91
N LEU A 27 -12.56 -30.81 -13.46
CA LEU A 27 -13.15 -29.71 -12.68
C LEU A 27 -14.49 -29.97 -11.92
N PRO A 28 -15.34 -30.98 -12.22
CA PRO A 28 -16.63 -31.14 -11.50
C PRO A 28 -16.53 -31.45 -9.99
N ALA A 29 -15.35 -31.79 -9.48
CA ALA A 29 -15.17 -32.23 -8.09
C ALA A 29 -14.90 -31.09 -7.08
N ILE A 30 -14.37 -29.95 -7.52
CA ILE A 30 -13.87 -28.90 -6.61
C ILE A 30 -15.02 -28.03 -6.05
N SER A 31 -16.03 -27.72 -6.86
CA SER A 31 -17.21 -26.95 -6.42
C SER A 31 -18.08 -27.68 -5.38
N ALA A 32 -17.80 -28.96 -5.10
CA ALA A 32 -18.46 -29.75 -4.08
C ALA A 32 -17.70 -29.77 -2.73
N LEU A 33 -16.50 -29.18 -2.65
CA LEU A 33 -15.61 -29.26 -1.48
C LEU A 33 -15.42 -27.92 -0.73
N ILE A 34 -15.90 -26.81 -1.28
CA ILE A 34 -15.82 -25.48 -0.66
C ILE A 34 -17.24 -25.03 -0.30
N SER A 35 -17.47 -24.64 0.95
CA SER A 35 -18.79 -24.14 1.37
C SER A 35 -19.07 -22.75 0.77
N GLN A 36 -20.34 -22.38 0.62
CA GLN A 36 -20.72 -21.03 0.19
C GLN A 36 -20.14 -19.94 1.12
N GLN A 37 -20.02 -20.24 2.41
CA GLN A 37 -19.43 -19.36 3.42
C GLN A 37 -17.93 -19.15 3.15
N GLN A 38 -17.17 -20.22 2.87
CA GLN A 38 -15.76 -20.12 2.49
C GLN A 38 -15.57 -19.39 1.16
N LEU A 39 -16.45 -19.60 0.18
CA LEU A 39 -16.46 -18.83 -1.06
C LEU A 39 -16.71 -17.33 -0.82
N SER A 40 -17.63 -16.96 0.07
CA SER A 40 -17.85 -15.55 0.43
C SER A 40 -16.67 -14.93 1.16
N THR A 41 -16.04 -15.64 2.11
CA THR A 41 -14.84 -15.15 2.81
C THR A 41 -13.68 -14.98 1.84
N ILE A 42 -13.41 -15.96 0.97
CA ILE A 42 -12.39 -15.87 -0.09
C ILE A 42 -12.70 -14.70 -1.03
N ALA A 43 -13.95 -14.53 -1.47
CA ALA A 43 -14.33 -13.43 -2.37
C ALA A 43 -14.24 -12.05 -1.71
N SER A 44 -14.50 -11.96 -0.40
CA SER A 44 -14.30 -10.73 0.39
C SER A 44 -12.82 -10.39 0.52
N LEU A 45 -12.00 -11.33 1.00
CA LEU A 45 -10.56 -11.16 1.23
C LEU A 45 -9.77 -10.92 -0.07
N SER A 46 -10.19 -11.53 -1.19
CA SER A 46 -9.57 -11.31 -2.51
C SER A 46 -10.09 -10.08 -3.25
N GLY A 47 -11.14 -9.42 -2.75
CA GLY A 47 -11.85 -8.35 -3.45
C GLY A 47 -12.76 -8.81 -4.60
N CYS A 48 -12.76 -10.10 -4.97
CA CYS A 48 -13.59 -10.63 -6.05
C CYS A 48 -15.10 -10.47 -5.84
N ALA A 49 -15.57 -10.27 -4.59
CA ALA A 49 -16.99 -10.12 -4.27
C ALA A 49 -17.64 -8.86 -4.89
N ARG A 50 -16.93 -7.72 -4.92
CA ARG A 50 -17.53 -6.42 -5.33
C ARG A 50 -17.88 -6.35 -6.83
N SER A 51 -17.32 -7.22 -7.67
CA SER A 51 -17.74 -7.32 -9.08
C SER A 51 -19.08 -8.05 -9.28
N VAL A 52 -19.64 -8.67 -8.22
CA VAL A 52 -20.80 -9.57 -8.31
C VAL A 52 -21.97 -9.12 -7.42
N THR A 53 -21.71 -8.32 -6.38
CA THR A 53 -22.75 -7.83 -5.46
C THR A 53 -23.53 -6.65 -6.04
N ARG A 54 -24.87 -6.77 -6.07
CA ARG A 54 -25.75 -5.61 -6.30
C ARG A 54 -25.76 -4.73 -5.05
N VAL A 55 -25.10 -3.58 -5.11
CA VAL A 55 -25.22 -2.54 -4.08
C VAL A 55 -26.63 -1.94 -4.17
N ASN A 56 -27.39 -2.03 -3.08
CA ASN A 56 -28.70 -1.39 -2.97
C ASN A 56 -28.56 -0.09 -2.18
N CYS A 57 -28.79 1.05 -2.83
CA CYS A 57 -28.64 2.35 -2.21
C CYS A 57 -29.89 2.73 -1.42
N SER A 58 -29.73 2.99 -0.13
CA SER A 58 -30.80 3.63 0.67
C SER A 58 -31.26 4.92 0.00
N SER A 59 -32.57 5.17 0.01
CA SER A 59 -33.19 6.42 -0.48
C SER A 59 -33.56 7.39 0.65
N ASN A 60 -33.09 7.12 1.87
CA ASN A 60 -33.34 7.97 3.02
C ASN A 60 -32.61 9.32 2.94
N CYS A 61 -32.99 10.25 3.81
CA CYS A 61 -32.41 11.59 3.91
C CYS A 61 -30.87 11.58 4.10
N LEU A 62 -30.34 10.71 4.98
CA LEU A 62 -28.91 10.66 5.30
C LEU A 62 -28.07 10.26 4.09
N SER A 63 -28.53 9.28 3.30
CA SER A 63 -27.88 8.90 2.03
C SER A 63 -27.82 10.02 0.98
N SER A 64 -28.61 11.06 1.19
CA SER A 64 -28.63 12.29 0.37
C SER A 64 -27.80 13.41 1.00
N LYS A 65 -27.59 13.41 2.33
CA LYS A 65 -26.83 14.41 3.10
C LYS A 65 -25.33 14.09 3.22
N TYR A 66 -24.96 12.81 3.35
CA TYR A 66 -23.60 12.35 3.63
C TYR A 66 -23.11 11.27 2.66
N ARG A 67 -21.79 11.25 2.44
CA ARG A 67 -21.09 10.22 1.66
C ARG A 67 -20.99 8.91 2.45
N THR A 68 -21.07 7.78 1.76
CA THR A 68 -20.58 6.50 2.29
C THR A 68 -19.05 6.57 2.52
N ILE A 69 -18.49 5.66 3.33
CA ILE A 69 -17.04 5.57 3.56
C ILE A 69 -16.31 4.94 2.35
N ASP A 70 -16.98 4.06 1.60
CA ASP A 70 -16.40 3.39 0.44
C ASP A 70 -16.72 4.06 -0.90
N GLY A 71 -17.31 5.27 -0.88
CA GLY A 71 -17.73 6.03 -2.08
C GLY A 71 -18.90 5.41 -2.85
N SER A 72 -19.44 4.28 -2.42
CA SER A 72 -20.60 3.66 -3.07
C SER A 72 -21.85 4.55 -2.99
N CYS A 73 -22.78 4.39 -3.92
CA CYS A 73 -24.04 5.16 -3.98
C CYS A 73 -23.89 6.69 -4.16
N ASN A 74 -22.71 7.17 -4.55
CA ASN A 74 -22.54 8.52 -5.08
C ASN A 74 -23.40 8.68 -6.34
N ASN A 75 -23.08 7.93 -7.40
CA ASN A 75 -23.96 7.78 -8.55
C ASN A 75 -25.12 6.81 -8.21
N ARG A 76 -26.37 7.24 -8.43
CA ARG A 76 -27.57 6.45 -8.06
C ARG A 76 -27.93 5.37 -9.09
N GLU A 77 -27.54 5.54 -10.35
CA GLU A 77 -27.80 4.58 -11.44
C GLU A 77 -26.67 3.55 -11.55
N ASN A 78 -25.44 3.95 -11.22
CA ASN A 78 -24.24 3.13 -11.25
C ASN A 78 -23.53 3.17 -9.88
N PRO A 79 -24.05 2.49 -8.83
CA PRO A 79 -23.62 2.63 -7.43
C PRO A 79 -22.14 2.40 -7.11
N LEU A 80 -21.37 1.79 -8.03
CA LEU A 80 -19.95 1.48 -7.85
C LEU A 80 -19.00 2.47 -8.54
N TRP A 81 -19.50 3.42 -9.33
CA TRP A 81 -18.65 4.45 -9.96
C TRP A 81 -18.01 5.35 -8.89
N GLY A 82 -16.68 5.45 -8.91
CA GLY A 82 -15.86 6.13 -7.90
C GLY A 82 -15.68 5.41 -6.56
N SER A 83 -16.28 4.23 -6.37
CA SER A 83 -16.18 3.48 -5.10
C SER A 83 -14.88 2.69 -4.94
N SER A 84 -14.47 2.45 -3.70
CA SER A 84 -13.22 1.76 -3.37
C SER A 84 -13.22 0.29 -3.78
N MET A 85 -12.03 -0.31 -3.92
CA MET A 85 -11.85 -1.71 -4.37
C MET A 85 -12.57 -2.03 -5.70
N THR A 86 -12.58 -1.08 -6.62
CA THR A 86 -13.13 -1.24 -7.98
C THR A 86 -12.02 -1.12 -9.05
N PRO A 87 -12.28 -1.55 -10.31
CA PRO A 87 -11.33 -1.33 -11.40
C PRO A 87 -11.08 0.16 -11.60
N PHE A 88 -9.84 0.54 -11.90
CA PHE A 88 -9.58 1.84 -12.52
C PHE A 88 -10.40 1.97 -13.81
N LYS A 89 -10.87 3.18 -14.11
CA LYS A 89 -11.36 3.50 -15.46
C LYS A 89 -10.15 3.58 -16.41
N ARG A 90 -10.38 3.57 -17.73
CA ARG A 90 -9.35 3.89 -18.72
C ARG A 90 -9.78 5.04 -19.61
N PHE A 91 -8.82 5.86 -20.03
CA PHE A 91 -8.96 6.77 -21.16
C PHE A 91 -8.77 6.01 -22.48
N LEU A 92 -7.79 5.11 -22.56
CA LEU A 92 -7.47 4.32 -23.76
C LEU A 92 -7.45 2.81 -23.46
N PRO A 93 -7.76 1.93 -24.44
CA PRO A 93 -7.62 0.49 -24.26
C PRO A 93 -6.17 0.08 -23.88
N PRO A 94 -5.99 -0.95 -23.03
CA PRO A 94 -4.65 -1.38 -22.62
C PRO A 94 -3.88 -2.05 -23.76
N ILE A 95 -2.55 -1.93 -23.72
CA ILE A 95 -1.63 -2.71 -24.54
C ILE A 95 -0.92 -3.78 -23.70
N TYR A 96 -1.06 -5.04 -24.10
CA TYR A 96 -0.37 -6.18 -23.52
C TYR A 96 0.24 -7.02 -24.66
N GLU A 97 1.40 -7.63 -24.42
CA GLU A 97 2.15 -8.41 -25.41
C GLU A 97 1.34 -9.54 -26.04
N ASN A 98 0.58 -10.24 -25.19
CA ASN A 98 -0.32 -11.32 -25.55
C ASN A 98 -1.78 -10.84 -25.68
N GLN A 99 -2.03 -9.53 -25.69
CA GLN A 99 -3.33 -8.84 -25.71
C GLN A 99 -4.19 -8.95 -24.44
N TRP A 100 -3.83 -9.75 -23.43
CA TRP A 100 -4.65 -9.90 -22.22
C TRP A 100 -3.94 -9.67 -20.88
N ASN A 101 -2.64 -9.93 -20.72
CA ASN A 101 -2.02 -9.89 -19.39
C ASN A 101 -0.48 -9.70 -19.35
N GLU A 102 0.27 -10.13 -20.35
CA GLU A 102 1.74 -9.97 -20.36
C GLU A 102 2.10 -8.50 -20.65
N PRO A 103 2.84 -7.80 -19.78
CA PRO A 103 3.20 -6.40 -19.98
C PRO A 103 4.14 -6.23 -21.17
N VAL A 104 4.23 -5.01 -21.72
CA VAL A 104 5.20 -4.73 -22.78
C VAL A 104 6.64 -4.82 -22.24
N GLY A 105 7.51 -5.55 -22.95
CA GLY A 105 8.86 -5.89 -22.48
C GLY A 105 8.91 -7.11 -21.55
N TRP A 106 7.84 -7.91 -21.48
CA TRP A 106 7.86 -9.21 -20.81
C TRP A 106 8.75 -10.22 -21.56
N ASN A 107 8.68 -10.24 -22.89
CA ASN A 107 9.63 -10.98 -23.71
C ASN A 107 10.82 -10.08 -24.07
N LYS A 108 11.97 -10.32 -23.42
CA LYS A 108 13.20 -9.53 -23.56
C LYS A 108 13.78 -9.49 -24.99
N THR A 109 13.38 -10.39 -25.89
CA THR A 109 13.85 -10.42 -27.29
C THR A 109 12.79 -9.93 -28.29
N ARG A 110 11.63 -9.46 -27.82
CA ARG A 110 10.57 -8.96 -28.70
C ARG A 110 10.88 -7.54 -29.19
N GLU A 111 10.82 -7.37 -30.50
CA GLU A 111 10.89 -6.06 -31.15
C GLU A 111 9.52 -5.38 -31.24
N TYR A 112 9.55 -4.06 -31.09
CA TYR A 112 8.47 -3.11 -31.26
C TYR A 112 8.96 -2.07 -32.28
N ASN A 113 8.25 -1.95 -33.40
CA ASN A 113 8.67 -1.08 -34.51
C ASN A 113 10.13 -1.31 -34.99
N GLY A 114 10.65 -2.54 -34.84
CA GLY A 114 12.01 -2.94 -35.22
C GLY A 114 13.07 -2.82 -34.13
N PHE A 115 12.70 -2.48 -32.88
CA PHE A 115 13.63 -2.32 -31.76
C PHE A 115 13.13 -3.03 -30.50
N THR A 116 14.02 -3.65 -29.73
CA THR A 116 13.69 -4.12 -28.37
C THR A 116 13.49 -2.94 -27.44
N LEU A 117 12.48 -2.96 -26.55
CA LEU A 117 12.30 -1.89 -25.57
C LEU A 117 13.49 -1.80 -24.61
N PRO A 118 13.97 -0.59 -24.26
CA PRO A 118 15.08 -0.42 -23.33
C PRO A 118 14.69 -0.89 -21.92
N SER A 119 15.69 -1.25 -21.11
CA SER A 119 15.48 -1.34 -19.67
C SER A 119 15.05 0.03 -19.14
N VAL A 120 13.98 0.06 -18.33
CA VAL A 120 13.51 1.29 -17.67
C VAL A 120 14.59 1.93 -16.79
N ARG A 121 15.59 1.15 -16.36
CA ARG A 121 16.74 1.67 -15.63
C ARG A 121 17.74 2.40 -16.52
N HIS A 122 17.91 1.93 -17.76
CA HIS A 122 18.68 2.68 -18.76
C HIS A 122 17.96 4.00 -19.11
N VAL A 123 16.63 3.97 -19.29
CA VAL A 123 15.80 5.19 -19.45
C VAL A 123 16.01 6.16 -18.28
N SER A 124 15.99 5.67 -17.04
CA SER A 124 16.21 6.49 -15.83
C SER A 124 17.61 7.11 -15.77
N ASN A 125 18.65 6.35 -16.12
CA ASN A 125 20.03 6.82 -16.11
C ASN A 125 20.30 7.87 -17.20
N GLN A 126 19.74 7.71 -18.41
CA GLN A 126 20.03 8.59 -19.55
C GLN A 126 19.15 9.84 -19.60
N LEU A 127 17.89 9.76 -19.16
CA LEU A 127 16.90 10.83 -19.38
C LEU A 127 16.35 11.46 -18.08
N MET A 128 16.37 10.75 -16.95
CA MET A 128 15.60 11.17 -15.76
C MET A 128 16.48 11.65 -14.60
N THR A 129 17.64 11.04 -14.38
CA THR A 129 18.47 11.29 -13.18
C THR A 129 19.27 12.59 -13.28
N THR A 130 19.27 13.38 -12.21
CA THR A 130 20.22 14.50 -12.03
C THR A 130 20.69 14.66 -10.58
N PRO A 131 21.94 15.11 -10.33
CA PRO A 131 22.42 15.52 -9.01
C PRO A 131 22.03 16.96 -8.62
N THR A 132 21.31 17.69 -9.50
CA THR A 132 20.92 19.09 -9.26
C THR A 132 19.54 19.22 -8.62
N ASN A 133 19.43 20.15 -7.67
CA ASN A 133 18.21 20.47 -6.94
C ASN A 133 17.79 21.92 -7.24
N VAL A 134 17.49 22.21 -8.51
CA VAL A 134 17.14 23.56 -8.99
C VAL A 134 15.84 24.03 -8.33
N ALA A 135 15.85 25.26 -7.84
CA ALA A 135 14.69 25.87 -7.20
C ALA A 135 13.63 26.29 -8.22
N ASP A 136 12.38 25.96 -7.95
CA ASP A 136 11.24 26.65 -8.55
C ASP A 136 11.25 28.12 -8.11
N PRO A 137 11.18 29.09 -9.02
CA PRO A 137 11.21 30.51 -8.66
C PRO A 137 9.87 31.04 -8.13
N ASP A 138 8.76 30.35 -8.39
CA ASP A 138 7.41 30.82 -8.05
C ASP A 138 6.80 30.07 -6.86
N TYR A 139 7.13 28.78 -6.71
CA TYR A 139 6.35 27.85 -5.87
C TYR A 139 7.10 27.18 -4.72
N THR A 140 6.38 27.05 -3.60
CA THR A 140 6.87 26.42 -2.37
C THR A 140 6.83 24.90 -2.48
N HIS A 141 7.57 24.20 -1.62
CA HIS A 141 7.52 22.74 -1.54
C HIS A 141 6.15 22.22 -1.08
N MET A 142 5.34 23.07 -0.44
CA MET A 142 3.94 22.78 -0.12
C MET A 142 3.09 22.49 -1.36
N LEU A 143 3.41 23.06 -2.53
CA LEU A 143 2.70 22.73 -3.78
C LEU A 143 2.89 21.25 -4.13
N THR A 144 4.13 20.76 -4.14
CA THR A 144 4.44 19.33 -4.38
C THR A 144 3.82 18.45 -3.31
N GLN A 145 3.90 18.84 -2.03
CA GLN A 145 3.39 18.03 -0.92
C GLN A 145 1.86 17.91 -0.91
N PHE A 146 1.13 18.98 -1.24
CA PHE A 146 -0.32 18.92 -1.39
C PHE A 146 -0.72 18.04 -2.57
N GLY A 147 0.04 18.06 -3.66
CA GLY A 147 -0.14 17.13 -4.77
C GLY A 147 -0.05 15.65 -4.36
N GLN A 148 0.97 15.27 -3.60
CA GLN A 148 1.10 13.91 -3.05
C GLN A 148 -0.05 13.57 -2.08
N PHE A 149 -0.40 14.49 -1.19
CA PHE A 149 -1.50 14.26 -0.24
C PHE A 149 -2.85 14.06 -0.95
N LEU A 150 -3.08 14.79 -2.05
CA LEU A 150 -4.26 14.69 -2.90
C LEU A 150 -4.28 13.40 -3.76
N ASP A 151 -3.14 12.96 -4.31
CA ASP A 151 -3.00 11.65 -4.98
C ASP A 151 -3.44 10.52 -4.04
N HIS A 152 -3.04 10.64 -2.77
CA HIS A 152 -3.38 9.67 -1.73
C HIS A 152 -4.87 9.67 -1.35
N ASP A 153 -5.68 10.61 -1.84
CA ASP A 153 -7.14 10.61 -1.72
C ASP A 153 -7.86 10.03 -2.95
N THR A 154 -7.22 10.07 -4.14
CA THR A 154 -7.85 9.66 -5.40
C THR A 154 -7.47 8.26 -5.88
N ASP A 155 -6.29 7.75 -5.50
CA ASP A 155 -5.91 6.39 -5.84
C ASP A 155 -4.86 5.70 -4.95
N LEU A 156 -5.00 4.38 -4.88
CA LEU A 156 -4.05 3.45 -4.28
C LEU A 156 -4.10 2.14 -5.06
N THR A 157 -3.06 1.85 -5.85
CA THR A 157 -3.01 0.60 -6.62
C THR A 157 -2.70 -0.60 -5.72
N ALA A 158 -3.54 -1.63 -5.77
CA ALA A 158 -3.28 -2.89 -5.06
C ALA A 158 -2.02 -3.60 -5.59
N THR A 159 -1.09 -3.99 -4.71
CA THR A 159 0.03 -4.89 -5.08
C THR A 159 -0.47 -6.34 -5.18
N ALA A 160 0.01 -7.13 -6.15
CA ALA A 160 -0.34 -8.54 -6.23
C ALA A 160 0.31 -9.34 -5.09
N VAL A 161 -0.49 -10.07 -4.32
CA VAL A 161 0.00 -11.03 -3.33
C VAL A 161 0.69 -12.19 -4.06
N GLY A 162 1.84 -12.63 -3.54
CA GLY A 162 2.71 -13.62 -4.17
C GLY A 162 2.06 -14.98 -4.41
N ARG A 163 1.49 -15.21 -5.61
CA ARG A 163 1.05 -16.56 -6.05
C ARG A 163 2.19 -17.60 -6.01
N THR A 164 3.46 -17.17 -5.94
CA THR A 164 4.65 -17.99 -5.74
C THR A 164 4.90 -18.49 -4.31
N MET A 165 4.08 -18.12 -3.31
CA MET A 165 4.22 -18.65 -1.95
C MET A 165 4.00 -20.17 -1.84
N PHE A 166 3.36 -20.80 -2.84
CA PHE A 166 2.92 -22.20 -2.79
C PHE A 166 3.43 -23.06 -3.96
N THR A 167 4.61 -22.76 -4.51
CA THR A 167 5.24 -23.68 -5.50
C THR A 167 5.94 -24.87 -4.82
N PRO A 168 6.09 -26.03 -5.48
CA PRO A 168 6.87 -27.16 -4.95
C PRO A 168 8.35 -26.85 -4.70
N MET A 169 8.87 -25.72 -5.20
CA MET A 169 10.26 -25.26 -5.02
C MET A 169 10.44 -24.33 -3.81
N GLY A 170 9.36 -24.06 -3.05
CA GLY A 170 9.36 -23.17 -1.90
C GLY A 170 8.94 -21.73 -2.24
N THR A 171 9.09 -20.85 -1.25
CA THR A 171 8.59 -19.47 -1.25
C THR A 171 9.51 -18.54 -2.05
N VAL A 172 9.28 -18.40 -3.37
CA VAL A 172 10.03 -17.43 -4.19
C VAL A 172 9.38 -16.04 -4.08
N THR A 173 10.05 -15.11 -3.41
CA THR A 173 9.64 -13.69 -3.41
C THR A 173 10.27 -12.96 -4.60
N CYS A 174 9.68 -11.84 -5.05
CA CYS A 174 10.25 -11.04 -6.14
C CYS A 174 11.57 -10.33 -5.79
N GLY A 175 12.00 -10.39 -4.52
CA GLY A 175 13.36 -10.04 -4.11
C GLY A 175 14.41 -11.13 -4.42
N MET A 176 13.99 -12.36 -4.74
CA MET A 176 14.87 -13.53 -4.85
C MET A 176 15.08 -14.01 -6.30
N THR A 177 14.43 -13.41 -7.29
CA THR A 177 14.52 -13.81 -8.70
C THR A 177 14.64 -12.59 -9.64
N CYS A 178 15.35 -12.78 -10.75
CA CYS A 178 15.42 -11.84 -11.88
C CYS A 178 14.68 -12.36 -13.13
N ASP A 179 13.89 -13.42 -12.97
CA ASP A 179 13.06 -14.01 -14.02
C ASP A 179 11.66 -13.37 -14.03
N ASN A 180 11.08 -13.29 -15.22
CA ASN A 180 9.70 -12.84 -15.43
C ASN A 180 8.76 -14.01 -15.09
N ILE A 181 8.44 -14.17 -13.80
CA ILE A 181 7.52 -15.20 -13.28
C ILE A 181 6.43 -14.53 -12.43
N MET A 182 5.15 -14.81 -12.70
CA MET A 182 4.04 -14.12 -12.01
C MET A 182 4.10 -14.29 -10.48
N PRO A 183 3.98 -13.21 -9.67
CA PRO A 183 3.68 -11.82 -10.04
C PRO A 183 4.92 -10.90 -10.17
N CYS A 184 6.12 -11.45 -10.29
CA CYS A 184 7.37 -10.70 -10.45
C CYS A 184 7.57 -10.25 -11.91
N PHE A 185 7.98 -8.98 -12.08
CA PHE A 185 8.40 -8.42 -13.37
C PHE A 185 9.64 -7.53 -13.16
N PRO A 186 10.77 -8.13 -12.72
CA PRO A 186 11.95 -7.44 -12.24
C PRO A 186 12.58 -6.52 -13.30
N ILE A 187 13.21 -5.44 -12.85
CA ILE A 187 13.83 -4.42 -13.70
C ILE A 187 15.30 -4.81 -13.94
N PRO A 188 15.73 -5.14 -15.17
CA PRO A 188 17.13 -5.47 -15.46
C PRO A 188 18.03 -4.25 -15.23
N ILE A 189 19.14 -4.43 -14.52
CA ILE A 189 20.14 -3.36 -14.36
C ILE A 189 21.13 -3.45 -15.53
N PRO A 190 21.47 -2.35 -16.24
CA PRO A 190 22.49 -2.33 -17.29
C PRO A 190 23.90 -2.68 -16.76
N ASP A 191 24.76 -3.23 -17.62
CA ASP A 191 26.15 -3.58 -17.28
C ASP A 191 27.02 -2.35 -16.95
N ASP A 192 26.61 -1.16 -17.41
CA ASP A 192 27.26 0.14 -17.18
C ASP A 192 26.64 0.95 -16.01
N ASP A 193 25.75 0.35 -15.21
CA ASP A 193 25.07 1.06 -14.13
C ASP A 193 26.04 1.50 -13.01
N PRO A 194 26.07 2.79 -12.63
CA PRO A 194 27.06 3.31 -11.68
C PRO A 194 26.92 2.78 -10.24
N ARG A 195 25.89 1.98 -9.95
CA ARG A 195 25.67 1.39 -8.63
C ARG A 195 26.19 -0.04 -8.48
N ILE A 196 26.60 -0.72 -9.55
CA ILE A 196 27.15 -2.07 -9.48
C ILE A 196 28.66 -1.98 -9.19
N ASP A 197 29.10 -2.55 -8.07
CA ASP A 197 30.51 -2.88 -7.87
C ASP A 197 30.70 -4.41 -7.89
N ASN A 198 31.79 -4.86 -8.49
CA ASN A 198 31.83 -6.18 -9.12
C ASN A 198 31.65 -7.36 -8.13
N GLU A 199 30.94 -8.39 -8.61
CA GLU A 199 30.75 -9.73 -8.01
C GLU A 199 29.75 -9.91 -6.84
N ARG A 200 29.00 -8.89 -6.38
CA ARG A 200 28.01 -9.08 -5.29
C ARG A 200 26.58 -8.61 -5.54
N ASP A 201 26.35 -7.72 -6.48
CA ASP A 201 25.02 -7.13 -6.69
C ASP A 201 24.13 -7.98 -7.60
N ARG A 202 22.81 -7.96 -7.33
CA ARG A 202 21.82 -8.66 -8.17
C ARG A 202 21.72 -7.99 -9.53
N ALA A 203 21.63 -8.77 -10.60
CA ALA A 203 21.42 -8.30 -11.98
C ALA A 203 20.04 -7.63 -12.25
N CYS A 204 19.24 -7.37 -11.21
CA CYS A 204 17.94 -6.73 -11.33
C CYS A 204 17.51 -6.02 -10.03
N MET A 205 16.69 -4.97 -10.17
CA MET A 205 15.88 -4.45 -9.07
C MET A 205 14.56 -5.23 -8.95
N PRO A 206 14.10 -5.54 -7.74
CA PRO A 206 12.87 -6.29 -7.53
C PRO A 206 11.64 -5.44 -7.90
N PHE A 207 10.67 -6.06 -8.57
CA PHE A 207 9.40 -5.42 -8.91
C PHE A 207 8.27 -6.45 -8.88
N THR A 208 7.23 -6.15 -8.12
CA THR A 208 6.00 -6.94 -8.04
C THR A 208 4.89 -6.23 -8.82
N ARG A 209 4.24 -6.95 -9.73
CA ARG A 209 3.09 -6.48 -10.51
C ARG A 209 1.91 -6.10 -9.63
N SER A 210 1.08 -5.18 -10.11
CA SER A 210 -0.16 -4.80 -9.45
C SER A 210 -1.19 -5.91 -9.52
N SER A 211 -2.07 -6.01 -8.53
CA SER A 211 -3.13 -7.01 -8.48
C SER A 211 -4.13 -6.80 -9.63
N ALA A 212 -4.67 -7.90 -10.15
CA ALA A 212 -5.71 -7.86 -11.16
C ALA A 212 -7.10 -7.85 -10.52
N VAL A 213 -8.04 -7.17 -11.16
CA VAL A 213 -9.47 -7.38 -10.94
C VAL A 213 -9.82 -8.81 -11.32
N CYS A 214 -10.56 -9.51 -10.47
CA CYS A 214 -10.92 -10.91 -10.70
C CYS A 214 -11.72 -11.10 -11.99
N GLY A 215 -11.38 -12.13 -12.77
CA GLY A 215 -11.96 -12.37 -14.10
C GLY A 215 -11.34 -11.51 -15.23
N THR A 216 -10.38 -10.64 -14.92
CA THR A 216 -9.56 -9.93 -15.93
C THR A 216 -8.15 -10.48 -15.95
N GLY A 217 -7.51 -10.49 -17.13
CA GLY A 217 -6.15 -11.01 -17.26
C GLY A 217 -6.02 -12.50 -16.94
N GLU A 218 -7.07 -13.29 -17.17
CA GLU A 218 -7.12 -14.75 -17.05
C GLU A 218 -7.96 -15.35 -18.20
N THR A 219 -7.66 -16.58 -18.62
CA THR A 219 -8.31 -17.28 -19.75
C THR A 219 -9.29 -18.39 -19.32
N SER A 220 -9.76 -18.34 -18.06
CA SER A 220 -10.57 -19.40 -17.45
C SER A 220 -11.94 -19.58 -18.11
N THR A 221 -12.35 -20.85 -18.28
CA THR A 221 -13.67 -21.24 -18.80
C THR A 221 -14.84 -20.74 -17.95
N LEU A 222 -14.60 -20.35 -16.69
CA LEU A 222 -15.59 -19.75 -15.80
C LEU A 222 -16.11 -18.38 -16.28
N PHE A 223 -15.27 -17.60 -16.98
CA PHE A 223 -15.63 -16.24 -17.41
C PHE A 223 -16.06 -16.17 -18.89
N ASN A 224 -15.86 -17.26 -19.64
CA ASN A 224 -16.33 -17.50 -21.02
C ASN A 224 -15.99 -16.40 -22.06
N THR A 225 -15.12 -15.47 -21.68
CA THR A 225 -14.66 -14.29 -22.45
C THR A 225 -13.24 -13.95 -21.97
N VAL A 226 -12.39 -13.46 -22.86
CA VAL A 226 -11.05 -12.98 -22.51
C VAL A 226 -11.11 -11.47 -22.34
N ILE A 227 -10.83 -10.99 -21.13
CA ILE A 227 -10.81 -9.56 -20.77
C ILE A 227 -9.37 -9.20 -20.41
N ALA A 228 -8.86 -8.09 -20.95
CA ALA A 228 -7.52 -7.60 -20.62
C ALA A 228 -7.40 -7.25 -19.12
N ARG A 229 -6.22 -7.48 -18.54
CA ARG A 229 -5.93 -7.26 -17.11
C ARG A 229 -6.23 -5.83 -16.70
N GLU A 230 -7.17 -5.68 -15.77
CA GLU A 230 -7.46 -4.41 -15.11
C GLU A 230 -6.91 -4.38 -13.69
N GLN A 231 -6.47 -3.20 -13.25
CA GLN A 231 -5.92 -2.99 -11.90
C GLN A 231 -6.98 -2.41 -10.96
N ILE A 232 -6.83 -2.68 -9.68
CA ILE A 232 -7.78 -2.28 -8.62
C ILE A 232 -7.31 -0.97 -7.96
N ASN A 233 -8.19 0.02 -7.90
CA ASN A 233 -8.05 1.14 -6.95
C ASN A 233 -8.58 0.69 -5.58
N GLN A 234 -7.74 0.71 -4.55
CA GLN A 234 -8.11 0.29 -3.19
C GLN A 234 -8.90 1.33 -2.41
N ILE A 235 -8.87 2.60 -2.84
CA ILE A 235 -9.53 3.73 -2.18
C ILE A 235 -10.61 4.36 -3.08
N THR A 236 -11.37 5.31 -2.55
CA THR A 236 -12.34 6.10 -3.32
C THR A 236 -11.63 6.87 -4.44
N SER A 237 -12.40 7.29 -5.45
CA SER A 237 -11.89 8.17 -6.52
C SER A 237 -12.17 9.64 -6.25
N PHE A 238 -13.09 9.93 -5.33
CA PHE A 238 -13.52 11.29 -5.03
C PHE A 238 -12.46 12.01 -4.20
N ILE A 239 -12.44 13.35 -4.31
CA ILE A 239 -11.76 14.18 -3.32
C ILE A 239 -12.73 14.27 -2.14
N ASP A 240 -12.64 13.32 -1.20
CA ASP A 240 -13.54 13.19 -0.06
C ASP A 240 -12.84 12.91 1.28
N ALA A 241 -11.53 13.20 1.33
CA ALA A 241 -10.67 13.07 2.51
C ALA A 241 -10.63 11.63 3.04
N SER A 242 -10.77 10.63 2.17
CA SER A 242 -10.54 9.22 2.46
C SER A 242 -9.11 8.95 2.94
N ASN A 243 -8.14 9.80 2.57
CA ASN A 243 -6.79 9.80 3.14
C ASN A 243 -6.75 10.18 4.64
N VAL A 244 -7.79 10.84 5.16
CA VAL A 244 -8.02 11.11 6.59
C VAL A 244 -8.95 10.07 7.20
N TYR A 245 -10.10 9.79 6.58
CA TYR A 245 -11.20 9.00 7.14
C TYR A 245 -11.19 7.51 6.80
N GLY A 246 -10.36 7.08 5.84
CA GLY A 246 -10.32 5.72 5.32
C GLY A 246 -11.37 5.43 4.25
N SER A 247 -11.10 4.40 3.45
CA SER A 247 -11.95 3.94 2.32
C SER A 247 -12.74 2.64 2.58
N LYS A 248 -12.76 2.19 3.84
CA LYS A 248 -13.44 0.96 4.29
C LYS A 248 -14.10 1.22 5.65
N PHE A 249 -15.38 0.87 5.79
CA PHE A 249 -16.18 1.21 6.97
C PHE A 249 -15.54 0.79 8.32
N ALA A 250 -15.19 -0.49 8.48
CA ALA A 250 -14.57 -0.97 9.71
C ALA A 250 -13.24 -0.27 10.05
N PHE A 251 -12.46 0.12 9.03
CA PHE A 251 -11.21 0.85 9.24
C PHE A 251 -11.49 2.31 9.65
N ALA A 252 -12.46 2.97 9.01
CA ALA A 252 -12.90 4.31 9.40
C ALA A 252 -13.39 4.37 10.85
N GLN A 253 -14.16 3.37 11.31
CA GLN A 253 -14.55 3.25 12.72
C GLN A 253 -13.31 3.13 13.62
N SER A 254 -12.29 2.34 13.24
CA SER A 254 -11.06 2.20 14.04
C SER A 254 -10.24 3.50 14.20
N LEU A 255 -10.46 4.50 13.36
CA LEU A 255 -9.82 5.83 13.43
C LEU A 255 -10.60 6.82 14.31
N ARG A 256 -11.84 6.52 14.68
CA ARG A 256 -12.72 7.39 15.48
C ARG A 256 -12.56 7.17 16.97
N ASP A 257 -12.73 8.23 17.74
CA ASP A 257 -12.75 8.19 19.20
C ASP A 257 -14.20 8.04 19.68
N PHE A 258 -14.48 6.89 20.30
CA PHE A 258 -15.78 6.56 20.91
C PHE A 258 -15.75 6.64 22.44
N SER A 259 -14.69 7.22 23.04
CA SER A 259 -14.64 7.47 24.48
C SER A 259 -15.57 8.61 24.93
N THR A 260 -16.03 9.42 23.99
CA THR A 260 -16.95 10.54 24.17
C THR A 260 -17.94 10.63 23.00
N ASP A 261 -19.04 11.36 23.19
CA ASP A 261 -20.03 11.66 22.15
C ASP A 261 -19.69 12.96 21.37
N ASP A 262 -18.40 13.31 21.29
CA ASP A 262 -17.93 14.56 20.65
C ASP A 262 -17.58 14.38 19.17
N GLY A 263 -17.72 13.17 18.61
CA GLY A 263 -17.56 12.90 17.18
C GLY A 263 -16.13 13.02 16.65
N LEU A 264 -15.12 12.82 17.51
CA LEU A 264 -13.71 13.07 17.21
C LEU A 264 -13.02 11.90 16.47
N LEU A 265 -11.90 12.21 15.83
CA LEU A 265 -10.87 11.24 15.43
C LEU A 265 -9.88 11.00 16.57
N ARG A 266 -9.41 9.75 16.69
CA ARG A 266 -8.33 9.37 17.60
C ARG A 266 -7.06 10.15 17.27
N VAL A 267 -6.34 10.49 18.32
CA VAL A 267 -5.03 11.16 18.28
C VAL A 267 -4.10 10.51 19.29
N GLN A 268 -2.80 10.61 19.06
CA GLN A 268 -1.78 10.27 20.05
C GLN A 268 -1.30 11.54 20.74
N GLU A 269 -1.28 11.54 22.07
CA GLU A 269 -0.56 12.56 22.84
C GLU A 269 0.95 12.36 22.69
N GLY A 270 1.69 13.43 22.36
CA GLY A 270 3.14 13.46 22.24
C GLY A 270 3.72 14.77 22.80
N GLU A 271 5.03 14.81 23.02
CA GLU A 271 5.73 15.94 23.66
C GLU A 271 5.90 17.19 22.75
N ASP A 272 4.99 17.42 21.79
CA ASP A 272 5.06 18.54 20.84
C ASP A 272 4.35 19.81 21.36
N ILE A 273 4.96 20.97 21.09
CA ILE A 273 4.80 22.21 21.86
C ILE A 273 3.53 23.00 21.50
N SER A 274 2.94 22.80 20.31
CA SER A 274 1.81 23.62 19.82
C SER A 274 0.42 23.06 20.13
N SER A 275 0.22 21.73 20.15
CA SER A 275 -1.06 21.12 20.54
C SER A 275 -0.97 19.76 21.24
N GLY A 276 0.23 19.19 21.36
CA GLY A 276 0.46 17.86 21.93
C GLY A 276 -0.18 16.68 21.17
N MET A 277 -0.90 16.89 20.05
CA MET A 277 -1.67 15.85 19.37
C MET A 277 -1.11 15.52 17.97
N ALA A 278 -0.80 14.24 17.73
CA ALA A 278 -0.45 13.68 16.43
C ALA A 278 -1.49 12.64 15.96
N SER A 279 -1.37 12.14 14.74
CA SER A 279 -2.08 10.92 14.31
C SER A 279 -1.83 9.76 15.30
N PRO A 280 -2.79 8.82 15.46
CA PRO A 280 -2.61 7.67 16.35
C PRO A 280 -1.48 6.75 15.86
N PHE A 281 -0.90 5.94 16.75
CA PHE A 281 0.06 4.90 16.34
C PHE A 281 -0.65 3.64 15.81
N GLN A 282 0.02 2.96 14.88
CA GLN A 282 -0.26 1.59 14.46
C GLN A 282 0.39 0.61 15.46
N ASN A 283 -0.27 -0.51 15.77
CA ASN A 283 0.31 -1.56 16.60
C ASN A 283 1.60 -2.12 15.98
N GLU A 284 2.60 -2.40 16.82
CA GLU A 284 4.01 -2.64 16.40
C GLU A 284 4.19 -3.88 15.51
N ALA A 285 3.28 -4.85 15.57
CA ALA A 285 3.41 -6.14 14.89
C ALA A 285 3.39 -6.11 13.34
N VAL A 286 2.95 -5.01 12.71
CA VAL A 286 2.53 -5.04 11.29
C VAL A 286 3.50 -4.36 10.31
N THR A 287 4.20 -3.28 10.71
CA THR A 287 5.13 -2.54 9.82
C THR A 287 6.32 -1.98 10.58
N SER A 288 7.54 -2.32 10.17
CA SER A 288 8.78 -1.74 10.72
C SER A 288 9.09 -0.37 10.11
N CYS A 289 8.55 0.69 10.71
CA CYS A 289 9.10 2.04 10.51
C CYS A 289 10.55 2.09 10.99
N ASN A 290 11.38 2.86 10.28
CA ASN A 290 12.77 3.11 10.64
C ASN A 290 12.84 3.79 12.01
N GLN A 291 13.80 3.37 12.84
CA GLN A 291 14.00 3.87 14.20
C GLN A 291 15.22 4.81 14.26
N ASP A 292 15.41 5.52 15.37
CA ASP A 292 16.58 6.37 15.59
C ASP A 292 17.86 5.53 15.60
N PRO A 293 18.84 5.77 14.70
CA PRO A 293 20.11 5.04 14.69
C PRO A 293 20.97 5.29 15.95
N ASN A 294 20.70 6.33 16.72
CA ASN A 294 21.35 6.63 18.00
C ASN A 294 20.74 5.86 19.18
N GLY A 295 19.59 5.19 18.96
CA GLY A 295 18.83 4.48 19.99
C GLY A 295 17.88 5.38 20.79
N GLY A 296 17.16 4.76 21.73
CA GLY A 296 16.06 5.36 22.49
C GLY A 296 14.90 4.39 22.58
N ASP A 297 13.74 4.85 23.06
CA ASP A 297 12.51 4.04 23.00
C ASP A 297 12.10 3.79 21.54
N ILE A 298 11.15 2.89 21.28
CA ILE A 298 10.62 2.66 19.94
C ILE A 298 9.61 3.76 19.57
N VAL A 299 9.56 4.18 18.31
CA VAL A 299 8.46 4.99 17.74
C VAL A 299 7.74 4.15 16.70
N PRO A 300 6.48 3.74 16.95
CA PRO A 300 5.69 3.02 15.96
C PRO A 300 5.41 3.85 14.70
N CYS A 301 4.94 3.18 13.65
CA CYS A 301 4.34 3.87 12.51
C CYS A 301 3.07 4.62 12.94
N PHE A 302 2.80 5.79 12.36
CA PHE A 302 1.51 6.46 12.47
C PHE A 302 0.40 5.75 11.68
N LEU A 303 -0.85 5.97 12.07
CA LEU A 303 -2.06 5.41 11.49
C LEU A 303 -2.97 6.56 11.01
N ALA A 304 -3.47 6.46 9.78
CA ALA A 304 -4.38 7.42 9.15
C ALA A 304 -5.32 6.71 8.17
N GLY A 305 -6.20 7.45 7.50
CA GLY A 305 -7.10 6.93 6.47
C GLY A 305 -6.40 6.24 5.29
N ASP A 306 -5.21 6.72 4.92
CA ASP A 306 -4.33 6.07 3.93
C ASP A 306 -3.08 5.41 4.56
N GLY A 307 -2.74 4.23 4.07
CA GLY A 307 -1.64 3.41 4.59
C GLY A 307 -0.22 3.93 4.28
N ARG A 308 -0.08 4.94 3.41
CA ARG A 308 1.21 5.55 3.04
C ARG A 308 1.60 6.72 3.96
N VAL A 309 0.81 7.08 4.97
CA VAL A 309 1.09 8.23 5.88
C VAL A 309 2.53 8.35 6.37
N ASN A 310 3.22 7.22 6.62
CA ASN A 310 4.60 7.19 7.09
C ASN A 310 5.67 7.29 5.98
N GLU A 311 5.30 7.37 4.70
CA GLU A 311 6.25 7.33 3.59
C GLU A 311 7.37 8.35 3.80
N VAL A 312 7.03 9.61 4.10
CA VAL A 312 7.98 10.71 4.36
C VAL A 312 7.44 11.65 5.45
N ASN A 313 8.33 12.32 6.19
CA ASN A 313 7.94 13.17 7.32
C ASN A 313 6.99 14.31 6.98
N THR A 314 7.06 14.86 5.77
CA THR A 314 6.17 15.92 5.27
C THR A 314 4.74 15.43 5.02
N LEU A 315 4.56 14.14 4.70
CA LEU A 315 3.26 13.51 4.57
C LEU A 315 2.63 13.27 5.96
N ILE A 316 3.40 12.82 6.96
CA ILE A 316 2.96 12.74 8.36
C ILE A 316 2.43 14.09 8.85
N ALA A 317 3.16 15.18 8.58
CA ALA A 317 2.72 16.53 8.92
C ALA A 317 1.39 16.92 8.24
N SER A 318 1.24 16.55 6.96
CA SER A 318 0.01 16.80 6.18
C SER A 318 -1.21 16.05 6.74
N HIS A 319 -1.09 14.76 7.03
CA HIS A 319 -2.17 14.01 7.69
C HIS A 319 -2.49 14.57 9.09
N THR A 320 -1.48 15.01 9.84
CA THR A 320 -1.68 15.57 11.18
C THR A 320 -2.46 16.89 11.13
N ILE A 321 -2.19 17.77 10.15
CA ILE A 321 -2.98 19.00 9.92
C ILE A 321 -4.46 18.66 9.76
N TRP A 322 -4.81 17.74 8.86
CA TRP A 322 -6.22 17.46 8.56
C TRP A 322 -6.97 16.66 9.65
N VAL A 323 -6.27 15.82 10.42
CA VAL A 323 -6.84 15.21 11.64
C VAL A 323 -7.10 16.26 12.72
N ARG A 324 -6.18 17.22 12.90
CA ARG A 324 -6.37 18.36 13.81
C ARG A 324 -7.54 19.25 13.37
N GLU A 325 -7.69 19.49 12.06
CA GLU A 325 -8.79 20.29 11.52
C GLU A 325 -10.16 19.64 11.78
N HIS A 326 -10.31 18.34 11.52
CA HIS A 326 -11.53 17.61 11.88
C HIS A 326 -11.86 17.75 13.38
N ASN A 327 -10.88 17.56 14.26
CA ASN A 327 -11.06 17.68 15.71
C ASN A 327 -11.27 19.13 16.20
N ARG A 328 -10.94 20.14 15.39
CA ARG A 328 -11.26 21.55 15.64
C ARG A 328 -12.72 21.83 15.28
N LEU A 329 -13.12 21.44 14.06
CA LEU A 329 -14.48 21.57 13.55
C LEU A 329 -15.49 20.84 14.44
N ALA A 330 -15.22 19.57 14.78
CA ALA A 330 -16.11 18.75 15.60
C ALA A 330 -16.42 19.38 16.98
N ARG A 331 -15.40 19.91 17.67
CA ARG A 331 -15.57 20.58 18.97
C ARG A 331 -16.41 21.86 18.87
N GLU A 332 -16.19 22.67 17.83
CA GLU A 332 -16.97 23.89 17.62
C GLU A 332 -18.40 23.58 17.18
N LEU A 333 -18.61 22.52 16.38
CA LEU A 333 -19.94 22.01 16.03
C LEU A 333 -20.70 21.49 17.27
N LYS A 334 -20.08 20.72 18.18
CA LYS A 334 -20.69 20.34 19.47
C LYS A 334 -21.06 21.58 20.31
N ARG A 335 -20.23 22.62 20.27
CA ARG A 335 -20.44 23.87 21.04
C ARG A 335 -21.65 24.66 20.55
N ILE A 336 -21.87 24.76 19.24
CA ILE A 336 -23.01 25.50 18.65
C ILE A 336 -24.27 24.64 18.56
N ASN A 337 -24.11 23.31 18.40
CA ASN A 337 -25.20 22.34 18.37
C ASN A 337 -25.07 21.30 19.51
N PRO A 338 -25.32 21.67 20.79
CA PRO A 338 -25.22 20.73 21.91
C PRO A 338 -26.20 19.54 21.86
N HIS A 339 -27.15 19.59 20.93
CA HIS A 339 -28.19 18.57 20.70
C HIS A 339 -27.80 17.54 19.62
N TRP A 340 -26.65 17.71 18.93
CA TRP A 340 -26.13 16.72 17.99
C TRP A 340 -25.38 15.60 18.72
N ASP A 341 -25.59 14.37 18.25
CA ASP A 341 -24.80 13.20 18.64
C ASP A 341 -23.41 13.18 17.94
N GLY A 342 -22.53 12.32 18.43
CA GLY A 342 -21.18 12.16 17.91
C GLY A 342 -21.12 11.67 16.46
N GLU A 343 -22.14 10.98 15.95
CA GLU A 343 -22.21 10.61 14.53
C GLU A 343 -22.51 11.83 13.66
N GLN A 344 -23.50 12.65 14.01
CA GLN A 344 -23.86 13.84 13.26
C GLN A 344 -22.70 14.84 13.23
N ILE A 345 -21.99 15.00 14.35
CA ILE A 345 -20.80 15.86 14.43
C ILE A 345 -19.67 15.31 13.57
N TYR A 346 -19.38 14.01 13.66
CA TYR A 346 -18.36 13.36 12.83
C TYR A 346 -18.66 13.54 11.34
N GLN A 347 -19.91 13.32 10.90
CA GLN A 347 -20.30 13.43 9.49
C GLN A 347 -20.30 14.88 8.99
N GLU A 348 -20.74 15.86 9.78
CA GLU A 348 -20.67 17.28 9.39
C GLU A 348 -19.22 17.80 9.36
N ALA A 349 -18.39 17.46 10.36
CA ALA A 349 -16.97 17.81 10.33
C ALA A 349 -16.25 17.16 9.13
N ARG A 350 -16.50 15.87 8.85
CA ARG A 350 -16.01 15.16 7.65
C ARG A 350 -16.44 15.84 6.35
N LYS A 351 -17.70 16.28 6.28
CA LYS A 351 -18.27 16.95 5.11
C LYS A 351 -17.67 18.34 4.89
N ILE A 352 -17.38 19.08 5.95
CA ILE A 352 -16.65 20.36 5.88
C ILE A 352 -15.23 20.11 5.37
N VAL A 353 -14.44 19.23 6.00
CA VAL A 353 -13.06 18.90 5.57
C VAL A 353 -13.00 18.49 4.10
N GLY A 354 -13.90 17.60 3.66
CA GLY A 354 -13.98 17.22 2.25
C GLY A 354 -14.31 18.40 1.32
N SER A 355 -15.15 19.34 1.77
CA SER A 355 -15.49 20.56 1.02
C SER A 355 -14.33 21.56 0.95
N GLU A 356 -13.54 21.68 2.01
CA GLU A 356 -12.32 22.51 2.07
C GLU A 356 -11.24 21.95 1.14
N MET A 357 -10.96 20.63 1.22
CA MET A 357 -10.02 19.97 0.30
C MET A 357 -10.44 20.10 -1.17
N GLN A 358 -11.74 19.97 -1.46
CA GLN A 358 -12.28 20.22 -2.82
C GLN A 358 -12.07 21.67 -3.26
N HIS A 359 -12.37 22.64 -2.40
CA HIS A 359 -12.21 24.05 -2.72
C HIS A 359 -10.74 24.40 -3.00
N ILE A 360 -9.85 24.15 -2.04
CA ILE A 360 -8.39 24.41 -2.13
C ILE A 360 -7.79 23.73 -3.38
N THR A 361 -8.20 22.49 -3.68
CA THR A 361 -7.74 21.79 -4.88
C THR A 361 -8.05 22.58 -6.15
N PHE A 362 -9.28 23.04 -6.33
CA PHE A 362 -9.72 23.67 -7.58
C PHE A 362 -9.42 25.17 -7.68
N THR A 363 -9.24 25.88 -6.56
CA THR A 363 -8.98 27.34 -6.55
C THR A 363 -7.54 27.72 -6.26
N GLU A 364 -6.80 26.95 -5.46
CA GLU A 364 -5.41 27.26 -5.11
C GLU A 364 -4.40 26.35 -5.81
N TYR A 365 -4.63 25.03 -5.87
CA TYR A 365 -3.67 24.05 -6.39
C TYR A 365 -3.71 23.92 -7.92
N LEU A 366 -4.84 23.51 -8.50
CA LEU A 366 -4.95 23.19 -9.93
C LEU A 366 -4.56 24.33 -10.89
N PRO A 367 -4.86 25.62 -10.62
CA PRO A 367 -4.40 26.72 -11.48
C PRO A 367 -2.87 26.80 -11.61
N LYS A 368 -2.11 26.38 -10.59
CA LYS A 368 -0.63 26.38 -10.57
C LYS A 368 -0.03 25.20 -11.32
N ILE A 369 -0.76 24.09 -11.38
CA ILE A 369 -0.35 22.88 -12.12
C ILE A 369 -0.73 22.99 -13.59
N LEU A 370 -1.98 23.37 -13.88
CA LEU A 370 -2.58 23.32 -15.22
C LEU A 370 -2.40 24.59 -16.05
N GLY A 371 -2.02 25.71 -15.40
CA GLY A 371 -2.03 27.04 -16.01
C GLY A 371 -3.42 27.47 -16.48
N GLN A 372 -3.52 28.67 -17.07
CA GLN A 372 -4.81 29.18 -17.55
C GLN A 372 -5.44 28.25 -18.60
N ARG A 373 -4.64 27.73 -19.54
CA ARG A 373 -5.11 26.87 -20.64
C ARG A 373 -5.77 25.58 -20.15
N GLY A 374 -5.26 24.97 -19.08
CA GLY A 374 -5.84 23.74 -18.53
C GLY A 374 -7.08 24.01 -17.67
N MET A 375 -7.13 25.16 -16.99
CA MET A 375 -8.35 25.64 -16.33
C MET A 375 -9.45 25.96 -17.36
N ASP A 376 -9.11 26.55 -18.51
CA ASP A 376 -10.04 26.80 -19.61
C ASP A 376 -10.55 25.49 -20.24
N GLN A 377 -9.70 24.46 -20.39
CA GLN A 377 -10.10 23.12 -20.84
C GLN A 377 -11.08 22.46 -19.87
N MET A 378 -10.82 22.59 -18.56
CA MET A 378 -11.71 22.10 -17.51
C MET A 378 -13.06 22.83 -17.53
N GLY A 379 -13.04 24.16 -17.70
CA GLY A 379 -14.21 25.02 -17.73
C GLY A 379 -14.90 25.16 -16.37
N GLU A 380 -15.87 26.08 -16.29
CA GLU A 380 -16.66 26.32 -15.07
C GLU A 380 -17.53 25.11 -14.69
N TYR A 381 -17.92 25.03 -13.42
CA TYR A 381 -18.80 23.99 -12.92
C TYR A 381 -20.26 24.25 -13.33
N ALA A 382 -20.88 23.28 -14.00
CA ALA A 382 -22.23 23.39 -14.54
C ALA A 382 -23.30 22.61 -13.75
N GLY A 383 -22.95 22.11 -12.56
CA GLY A 383 -23.78 21.19 -11.77
C GLY A 383 -23.42 19.72 -11.99
N TYR A 384 -23.82 18.86 -11.04
CA TYR A 384 -23.58 17.41 -11.09
C TYR A 384 -24.27 16.75 -12.29
N ASN A 385 -23.51 15.93 -13.02
CA ASN A 385 -24.00 15.18 -14.17
C ASN A 385 -23.91 13.65 -13.90
N PRO A 386 -25.04 12.95 -13.70
CA PRO A 386 -25.05 11.51 -13.41
C PRO A 386 -24.54 10.62 -14.55
N ASN A 387 -24.31 11.17 -15.75
CA ASN A 387 -23.73 10.45 -16.88
C ASN A 387 -22.19 10.50 -16.90
N VAL A 388 -21.57 11.36 -16.08
CA VAL A 388 -20.12 11.42 -15.91
C VAL A 388 -19.70 10.30 -14.95
N ASN A 389 -18.71 9.51 -15.37
CA ASN A 389 -18.10 8.51 -14.50
C ASN A 389 -16.90 9.13 -13.77
N PRO A 390 -16.93 9.28 -12.43
CA PRO A 390 -15.83 9.84 -11.64
C PRO A 390 -14.66 8.87 -11.37
N SER A 391 -14.79 7.55 -11.57
CA SER A 391 -13.73 6.57 -11.24
C SER A 391 -12.36 6.98 -11.77
N THR A 392 -11.34 6.99 -10.92
CA THR A 392 -9.97 7.38 -11.30
C THR A 392 -9.50 6.57 -12.50
N ARG A 393 -8.89 7.23 -13.48
CA ARG A 393 -8.35 6.59 -14.67
C ARG A 393 -6.98 5.99 -14.35
N ASN A 394 -6.74 4.79 -14.87
CA ASN A 394 -5.52 4.03 -14.65
C ASN A 394 -4.29 4.85 -15.07
N GLU A 395 -4.42 5.63 -16.14
CA GLU A 395 -3.34 6.38 -16.77
C GLU A 395 -3.09 7.72 -16.06
N PHE A 396 -4.06 8.19 -15.27
CA PHE A 396 -3.87 9.27 -14.29
C PHE A 396 -3.04 8.76 -13.10
N ALA A 397 -3.54 7.72 -12.42
CA ALA A 397 -2.94 7.08 -11.25
C ALA A 397 -1.53 6.49 -11.49
N THR A 398 -1.27 6.03 -12.72
CA THR A 398 -0.02 5.34 -13.08
C THR A 398 1.00 6.25 -13.74
N ALA A 399 0.58 7.37 -14.31
CA ALA A 399 1.48 8.28 -15.02
C ALA A 399 1.17 9.76 -14.75
N ALA A 400 0.00 10.28 -15.15
CA ALA A 400 -0.18 11.74 -15.23
C ALA A 400 -0.08 12.45 -13.87
N PHE A 401 -0.63 11.89 -12.79
CA PHE A 401 -0.56 12.54 -11.47
C PHE A 401 0.76 12.32 -10.75
N ARG A 402 1.57 11.35 -11.23
CA ARG A 402 2.95 11.11 -10.82
C ARG A 402 3.96 12.12 -11.37
N PHE A 403 3.51 13.19 -12.05
CA PHE A 403 4.38 14.28 -12.47
C PHE A 403 5.13 14.89 -11.27
N GLY A 404 4.44 15.00 -10.13
CA GLY A 404 4.94 15.59 -8.89
C GLY A 404 6.19 14.91 -8.32
N HIS A 405 6.48 13.65 -8.66
CA HIS A 405 7.71 12.97 -8.24
C HIS A 405 8.98 13.72 -8.69
N ALA A 406 8.97 14.35 -9.87
CA ALA A 406 10.11 15.13 -10.36
C ALA A 406 10.25 16.50 -9.65
N ALA A 407 9.18 17.00 -9.03
CA ALA A 407 9.15 18.27 -8.29
C ALA A 407 9.54 18.12 -6.80
N ILE A 408 9.93 16.92 -6.36
CA ILE A 408 10.43 16.63 -5.02
C ILE A 408 11.93 16.97 -4.95
N GLY A 409 12.32 17.79 -3.97
CA GLY A 409 13.71 18.18 -3.74
C GLY A 409 14.50 17.21 -2.84
N ALA A 410 15.81 17.42 -2.77
CA ALA A 410 16.76 16.55 -2.06
C ALA A 410 16.59 16.46 -0.53
N PHE A 411 15.81 17.35 0.10
CA PHE A 411 15.75 17.51 1.54
C PHE A 411 14.34 17.71 2.08
N VAL A 412 14.04 17.08 3.22
CA VAL A 412 12.99 17.55 4.12
C VAL A 412 13.54 18.74 4.89
N ARG A 413 13.03 19.93 4.57
CA ARG A 413 13.44 21.19 5.21
C ARG A 413 12.74 21.37 6.55
N ARG A 414 13.47 21.89 7.55
CA ARG A 414 12.94 22.15 8.90
C ARG A 414 13.32 23.56 9.34
N PHE A 415 12.35 24.45 9.42
CA PHE A 415 12.58 25.88 9.65
C PHE A 415 12.08 26.37 11.02
N ASP A 416 12.78 27.34 11.59
CA ASP A 416 12.41 28.01 12.84
C ASP A 416 11.28 29.04 12.63
N GLU A 417 10.88 29.71 13.70
CA GLU A 417 9.86 30.78 13.68
C GLU A 417 10.22 31.99 12.82
N ASN A 418 11.49 32.15 12.42
CA ASN A 418 12.01 33.19 11.54
C ASN A 418 12.21 32.71 10.09
N TYR A 419 11.70 31.51 9.76
CA TYR A 419 11.88 30.85 8.47
C TYR A 419 13.35 30.65 8.07
N GLN A 420 14.23 30.47 9.06
CA GLN A 420 15.63 30.05 8.86
C GLN A 420 15.78 28.56 9.16
N GLU A 421 16.88 27.93 8.72
CA GLU A 421 17.15 26.53 9.08
C GLU A 421 17.20 26.37 10.61
N ALA A 422 16.34 25.50 11.14
CA ALA A 422 16.24 25.26 12.56
C ALA A 422 17.51 24.60 13.11
N ALA A 423 17.79 24.74 14.41
CA ALA A 423 18.98 24.17 15.04
C ALA A 423 19.11 22.63 14.94
N ILE A 424 18.00 21.94 14.67
CA ILE A 424 17.93 20.51 14.37
C ILE A 424 18.39 20.13 12.95
N GLY A 425 18.60 21.12 12.07
CA GLY A 425 19.04 20.96 10.68
C GLY A 425 18.00 20.37 9.74
N ASN A 426 18.27 20.48 8.43
CA ASN A 426 17.52 19.79 7.38
C ASN A 426 17.88 18.28 7.31
N VAL A 427 16.99 17.45 6.76
CA VAL A 427 17.21 15.99 6.63
C VAL A 427 17.27 15.61 5.15
N ALA A 428 18.25 14.78 4.75
CA ALA A 428 18.30 14.19 3.42
C ALA A 428 17.05 13.32 3.18
N LEU A 429 16.49 13.37 1.97
CA LEU A 429 15.22 12.70 1.68
C LEU A 429 15.27 11.18 1.95
N SER A 430 16.37 10.53 1.60
CA SER A 430 16.61 9.10 1.86
C SER A 430 16.53 8.71 3.35
N ASP A 431 16.87 9.62 4.26
CA ASP A 431 16.88 9.42 5.72
C ASP A 431 15.56 9.86 6.41
N ALA A 432 14.68 10.54 5.66
CA ALA A 432 13.34 10.92 6.10
C ALA A 432 12.28 9.84 5.81
N PHE A 433 12.55 8.93 4.86
CA PHE A 433 11.59 7.89 4.49
C PHE A 433 11.31 6.92 5.65
N PHE A 434 10.03 6.62 5.91
CA PHE A 434 9.58 5.72 6.97
C PHE A 434 10.13 6.00 8.38
N SER A 435 10.52 7.25 8.67
CA SER A 435 11.20 7.65 9.92
C SER A 435 10.31 8.53 10.82
N PRO A 436 9.19 8.02 11.39
CA PRO A 436 8.23 8.82 12.16
C PRO A 436 8.83 9.44 13.43
N TRP A 437 9.89 8.84 13.99
CA TRP A 437 10.62 9.35 15.14
C TRP A 437 11.17 10.76 14.96
N ARG A 438 11.49 11.17 13.73
CA ARG A 438 11.95 12.54 13.42
C ARG A 438 10.87 13.58 13.71
N VAL A 439 9.62 13.27 13.38
CA VAL A 439 8.47 14.12 13.71
C VAL A 439 8.15 14.00 15.19
N PHE A 440 8.04 12.77 15.72
CA PHE A 440 7.58 12.52 17.08
C PHE A 440 8.55 12.97 18.19
N ARG A 441 9.87 13.01 17.94
CA ARG A 441 10.90 13.37 18.93
C ARG A 441 11.78 14.56 18.56
N GLU A 442 12.23 14.68 17.31
CA GLU A 442 13.21 15.72 16.96
C GLU A 442 12.56 17.09 16.72
N SER A 443 11.39 17.14 16.07
CA SER A 443 10.89 18.39 15.48
C SER A 443 9.45 18.77 15.76
N GLY A 444 8.55 17.84 16.09
CA GLY A 444 7.11 18.08 15.90
C GLY A 444 6.77 18.29 14.43
N ILE A 445 5.57 18.82 14.14
CA ILE A 445 5.18 19.16 12.76
C ILE A 445 5.51 20.60 12.35
N ASP A 446 5.50 21.55 13.29
CA ASP A 446 5.61 22.98 12.97
C ASP A 446 6.87 23.34 12.15
N PRO A 447 8.10 22.86 12.46
CA PRO A 447 9.28 23.17 11.66
C PRO A 447 9.24 22.56 10.25
N VAL A 448 8.60 21.39 10.11
CA VAL A 448 8.41 20.72 8.81
C VAL A 448 7.44 21.52 7.95
N VAL A 449 6.34 22.01 8.54
CA VAL A 449 5.35 22.85 7.83
C VAL A 449 5.95 24.22 7.45
N ARG A 450 6.74 24.86 8.33
CA ARG A 450 7.50 26.08 7.96
C ARG A 450 8.51 25.80 6.83
N GLY A 451 9.15 24.64 6.83
CA GLY A 451 10.04 24.19 5.76
C GLY A 451 9.33 23.90 4.42
N LEU A 452 8.06 23.51 4.46
CA LEU A 452 7.22 23.31 3.26
C LEU A 452 6.77 24.65 2.64
N ILE A 453 6.33 25.61 3.45
CA ILE A 453 5.79 26.91 2.96
C ILE A 453 6.87 28.00 2.78
N GLY A 454 8.01 27.89 3.45
CA GLY A 454 9.16 28.79 3.25
C GLY A 454 10.23 28.24 2.31
N GLY A 455 10.22 26.94 2.02
CA GLY A 455 11.17 26.29 1.11
C GLY A 455 10.62 26.13 -0.31
N PHE A 456 11.49 26.13 -1.32
CA PHE A 456 11.12 25.93 -2.72
C PHE A 456 10.79 24.48 -3.09
N ALA A 457 9.85 24.30 -4.01
CA ALA A 457 9.70 23.04 -4.78
C ALA A 457 10.88 22.88 -5.74
N LYS A 458 11.22 21.64 -6.13
CA LYS A 458 12.22 21.43 -7.20
C LYS A 458 11.58 21.80 -8.54
N LEU A 459 12.27 22.62 -9.34
CA LEU A 459 11.85 22.87 -10.72
C LEU A 459 12.14 21.62 -11.57
N VAL A 460 11.17 21.24 -12.40
CA VAL A 460 11.34 20.21 -13.44
C VAL A 460 11.64 20.91 -14.75
N THR A 461 12.63 20.41 -15.48
CA THR A 461 12.93 20.82 -16.86
C THR A 461 13.33 19.59 -17.68
N PRO A 462 13.29 19.64 -19.03
CA PRO A 462 13.69 18.50 -19.88
C PRO A 462 15.12 17.98 -19.65
N THR A 463 15.99 18.76 -19.01
CA THR A 463 17.38 18.37 -18.68
C THR A 463 17.63 18.24 -17.17
N ASP A 464 16.60 18.44 -16.34
CA ASP A 464 16.69 18.42 -14.88
C ASP A 464 15.37 17.86 -14.32
N VAL A 465 15.18 16.54 -14.48
CA VAL A 465 13.91 15.87 -14.16
C VAL A 465 13.87 15.44 -12.70
N LEU A 466 14.55 14.36 -12.33
CA LEU A 466 14.43 13.70 -11.03
C LEU A 466 15.75 13.69 -10.25
N HIS A 467 15.72 14.16 -9.00
CA HIS A 467 16.89 14.17 -8.13
C HIS A 467 17.38 12.75 -7.78
N GLU A 468 18.70 12.55 -7.67
CA GLU A 468 19.32 11.26 -7.36
C GLU A 468 18.85 10.61 -6.04
N GLU A 469 18.34 11.40 -5.09
CA GLU A 469 17.69 10.88 -3.88
C GLU A 469 16.50 9.94 -4.19
N LEU A 470 15.84 10.12 -5.34
CA LEU A 470 14.69 9.34 -5.80
C LEU A 470 15.03 8.33 -6.90
N SER A 471 16.06 8.56 -7.72
CA SER A 471 16.48 7.60 -8.76
C SER A 471 17.64 6.68 -8.33
N GLN A 472 18.37 7.00 -7.27
CA GLN A 472 19.54 6.25 -6.80
C GLN A 472 19.41 5.79 -5.34
N ASN A 473 18.82 6.60 -4.45
CA ASN A 473 18.74 6.33 -3.01
C ASN A 473 17.33 5.97 -2.48
N LEU A 474 16.33 5.71 -3.33
CA LEU A 474 14.94 5.49 -2.89
C LEU A 474 14.83 4.31 -1.91
N PHE A 475 14.28 4.58 -0.73
CA PHE A 475 14.06 3.60 0.35
C PHE A 475 15.31 2.76 0.71
N LYS A 476 16.50 3.37 0.63
CA LYS A 476 17.81 2.77 0.95
C LYS A 476 17.87 2.10 2.33
N LEU A 477 17.15 2.62 3.32
CA LEU A 477 17.09 2.05 4.68
C LEU A 477 16.26 0.75 4.78
N ARG A 478 15.37 0.49 3.82
CA ARG A 478 14.40 -0.64 3.84
C ARG A 478 14.73 -1.76 2.85
N ASN A 479 15.65 -1.55 1.92
CA ASN A 479 15.95 -2.50 0.83
C ASN A 479 17.45 -2.84 0.78
N GLN A 480 17.77 -4.07 0.37
CA GLN A 480 19.16 -4.51 0.15
C GLN A 480 19.85 -3.74 -0.98
N ILE A 481 19.06 -3.27 -1.96
CA ILE A 481 19.49 -2.41 -3.07
C ILE A 481 18.49 -1.25 -3.06
N ALA A 482 18.99 -0.01 -3.07
CA ALA A 482 18.14 1.17 -3.17
C ALA A 482 17.33 1.13 -4.49
N LEU A 483 16.08 1.55 -4.42
CA LEU A 483 15.19 1.53 -5.59
C LEU A 483 15.38 2.80 -6.44
N ASP A 484 14.66 2.87 -7.55
CA ASP A 484 14.68 3.99 -8.49
C ASP A 484 13.25 4.32 -8.89
N LEU A 485 12.76 5.50 -8.50
CA LEU A 485 11.37 5.90 -8.68
C LEU A 485 11.00 6.09 -10.17
N ALA A 486 11.90 6.59 -11.01
CA ALA A 486 11.66 6.74 -12.44
C ALA A 486 11.60 5.36 -13.13
N SER A 487 12.49 4.44 -12.76
CA SER A 487 12.42 3.04 -13.19
C SER A 487 11.10 2.38 -12.75
N LEU A 488 10.69 2.57 -11.49
CA LEU A 488 9.45 2.00 -10.94
C LEU A 488 8.20 2.55 -11.64
N ASN A 489 8.12 3.86 -11.91
CA ASN A 489 7.00 4.47 -12.61
C ASN A 489 6.89 3.96 -14.04
N THR A 490 8.00 3.90 -14.77
CA THR A 490 8.04 3.41 -16.15
C THR A 490 7.67 1.92 -16.22
N GLN A 491 8.23 1.08 -15.32
CA GLN A 491 7.87 -0.35 -15.23
C GLN A 491 6.39 -0.54 -14.84
N ARG A 492 5.83 0.32 -13.99
CA ARG A 492 4.41 0.30 -13.60
C ARG A 492 3.49 0.67 -14.77
N GLY A 493 3.90 1.62 -15.62
CA GLY A 493 3.24 1.91 -16.89
C GLY A 493 3.15 0.67 -17.79
N ARG A 494 4.26 -0.05 -17.95
CA ARG A 494 4.31 -1.31 -18.72
C ARG A 494 3.44 -2.42 -18.08
N ASP A 495 3.50 -2.57 -16.75
CA ASP A 495 2.70 -3.51 -15.95
C ASP A 495 1.17 -3.31 -16.10
N HIS A 496 0.74 -2.04 -16.14
CA HIS A 496 -0.66 -1.64 -16.27
C HIS A 496 -1.17 -1.61 -17.73
N GLY A 497 -0.28 -1.92 -18.69
CA GLY A 497 -0.57 -1.90 -20.12
C GLY A 497 -0.90 -0.51 -20.63
N ILE A 498 -0.22 0.53 -20.15
CA ILE A 498 -0.43 1.91 -20.61
C ILE A 498 0.10 2.08 -22.04
N PRO A 499 -0.70 2.58 -23.00
CA PRO A 499 -0.25 2.92 -24.36
C PRO A 499 0.98 3.83 -24.41
N PHE A 500 1.75 3.74 -25.49
CA PHE A 500 2.94 4.56 -25.70
C PHE A 500 2.59 6.04 -25.90
N TYR A 501 3.55 6.92 -25.62
CA TYR A 501 3.40 8.37 -25.61
C TYR A 501 2.73 8.95 -26.87
N ASN A 502 3.03 8.38 -28.04
CA ASN A 502 2.48 8.85 -29.32
C ASN A 502 0.95 8.67 -29.45
N ASP A 503 0.35 7.73 -28.70
CA ASP A 503 -1.11 7.56 -28.64
C ASP A 503 -1.77 8.62 -27.73
N TRP A 504 -1.06 9.05 -26.68
CA TRP A 504 -1.48 10.13 -25.77
C TRP A 504 -1.42 11.50 -26.42
N ARG A 505 -0.42 11.75 -27.27
CA ARG A 505 -0.38 12.93 -28.15
C ARG A 505 -1.67 13.03 -28.96
N VAL A 506 -2.08 11.95 -29.63
CA VAL A 506 -3.33 11.92 -30.43
C VAL A 506 -4.57 12.11 -29.55
N PHE A 507 -4.65 11.44 -28.39
CA PHE A 507 -5.75 11.63 -27.43
C PHE A 507 -5.88 13.10 -26.99
N CYS A 508 -4.76 13.78 -26.74
CA CYS A 508 -4.69 15.18 -26.36
C CYS A 508 -4.72 16.18 -27.54
N ASN A 509 -5.11 15.72 -28.74
CA ASN A 509 -5.21 16.53 -29.96
C ASN A 509 -3.89 17.22 -30.36
N LEU A 510 -2.75 16.60 -30.02
CA LEU A 510 -1.42 16.91 -30.53
C LEU A 510 -1.13 16.05 -31.77
N THR A 511 -0.14 16.46 -32.56
CA THR A 511 0.23 15.71 -33.77
C THR A 511 1.03 14.46 -33.41
N ARG A 512 0.62 13.29 -33.93
CA ARG A 512 1.39 12.04 -33.83
C ARG A 512 2.73 12.22 -34.53
N ALA A 513 3.83 12.03 -33.80
CA ALA A 513 5.17 12.15 -34.34
C ALA A 513 5.50 10.98 -35.27
N ALA A 514 6.16 11.24 -36.40
CA ALA A 514 6.69 10.24 -37.31
C ALA A 514 8.21 10.05 -37.15
N SER A 515 8.88 11.04 -36.56
CA SER A 515 10.29 11.07 -36.19
C SER A 515 10.46 11.74 -34.82
N PHE A 516 11.65 11.62 -34.22
CA PHE A 516 11.96 12.34 -32.98
C PHE A 516 11.99 13.87 -33.19
N ASP A 517 12.34 14.38 -34.37
CA ASP A 517 12.30 15.82 -34.69
C ASP A 517 10.88 16.41 -34.64
N ASP A 518 9.84 15.62 -34.93
CA ASP A 518 8.44 16.05 -34.85
C ASP A 518 8.01 16.34 -33.39
N LEU A 519 8.80 15.94 -32.39
CA LEU A 519 8.57 16.26 -30.98
C LEU A 519 9.04 17.68 -30.60
N SER A 520 9.72 18.40 -31.50
CA SER A 520 10.31 19.72 -31.23
C SER A 520 9.34 20.82 -30.80
N GLY A 521 8.02 20.62 -30.99
CA GLY A 521 6.99 21.54 -30.51
C GLY A 521 6.65 21.39 -29.02
N GLU A 522 6.89 20.22 -28.44
CA GLU A 522 6.59 19.90 -27.04
C GLU A 522 7.85 19.58 -26.22
N ILE A 523 8.94 19.15 -26.87
CA ILE A 523 10.26 18.90 -26.27
C ILE A 523 11.27 19.74 -27.08
N SER A 524 11.45 21.01 -26.72
CA SER A 524 12.25 21.95 -27.52
C SER A 524 13.75 21.66 -27.52
N ASN A 525 14.27 21.06 -26.44
CA ASN A 525 15.69 20.69 -26.32
C ASN A 525 16.06 19.57 -27.32
N GLN A 526 17.07 19.81 -28.17
CA GLN A 526 17.50 18.84 -29.17
C GLN A 526 18.23 17.64 -28.56
N ASP A 527 19.16 17.85 -27.64
CA ASP A 527 19.96 16.77 -27.03
C ASP A 527 19.06 15.74 -26.32
N VAL A 528 17.95 16.18 -25.74
CA VAL A 528 16.91 15.31 -25.14
C VAL A 528 16.20 14.47 -26.21
N ARG A 529 15.87 15.03 -27.38
CA ARG A 529 15.24 14.29 -28.49
C ARG A 529 16.21 13.30 -29.13
N ASP A 530 17.48 13.67 -29.26
CA ASP A 530 18.53 12.81 -29.77
C ASP A 530 18.78 11.64 -28.79
N THR A 531 18.80 11.90 -27.49
CA THR A 531 18.90 10.84 -26.44
C THR A 531 17.66 9.94 -26.41
N LEU A 532 16.45 10.47 -26.63
CA LEU A 532 15.24 9.66 -26.82
C LEU A 532 15.36 8.73 -28.03
N ALA A 533 15.98 9.19 -29.12
CA ALA A 533 16.22 8.38 -30.31
C ALA A 533 17.19 7.23 -30.03
N ASP A 534 18.31 7.51 -29.36
CA ASP A 534 19.30 6.50 -28.97
C ASP A 534 18.73 5.45 -27.99
N VAL A 535 17.86 5.87 -27.06
CA VAL A 535 17.28 5.00 -26.03
C VAL A 535 16.11 4.14 -26.53
N TYR A 536 15.23 4.67 -27.40
CA TYR A 536 14.01 3.97 -27.83
C TYR A 536 14.02 3.45 -29.28
N GLY A 537 14.92 3.94 -30.13
CA GLY A 537 15.07 3.56 -31.54
C GLY A 537 13.97 4.07 -32.48
N ASP A 538 12.70 4.01 -32.05
CA ASP A 538 11.54 4.49 -32.79
C ASP A 538 10.60 5.31 -31.89
N VAL A 539 10.10 6.44 -32.41
CA VAL A 539 9.27 7.41 -31.68
C VAL A 539 7.95 6.84 -31.16
N ASN A 540 7.50 5.70 -31.70
CA ASN A 540 6.30 5.00 -31.26
C ASN A 540 6.54 4.05 -30.08
N ASN A 541 7.79 3.86 -29.63
CA ASN A 541 8.15 2.98 -28.51
C ASN A 541 8.25 3.70 -27.16
N ILE A 542 8.16 5.04 -27.14
CA ILE A 542 8.45 5.84 -25.95
C ILE A 542 7.35 5.62 -24.88
N ASP A 543 7.74 5.26 -23.66
CA ASP A 543 6.82 5.12 -22.53
C ASP A 543 6.22 6.49 -22.14
N LEU A 544 4.94 6.54 -21.76
CA LEU A 544 4.23 7.80 -21.46
C LEU A 544 4.92 8.65 -20.37
N TRP A 545 5.20 8.06 -19.20
CA TRP A 545 5.68 8.84 -18.05
C TRP A 545 7.00 9.57 -18.30
N PRO A 546 8.10 8.91 -18.75
CA PRO A 546 9.34 9.64 -19.03
C PRO A 546 9.16 10.67 -20.16
N ALA A 547 8.38 10.37 -21.21
CA ALA A 547 8.17 11.31 -22.31
C ALA A 547 7.49 12.62 -21.87
N ALA A 548 6.39 12.51 -21.10
CA ALA A 548 5.62 13.67 -20.67
C ALA A 548 6.31 14.50 -19.58
N GLN A 549 7.29 13.92 -18.87
CA GLN A 549 8.18 14.66 -17.95
C GLN A 549 9.30 15.42 -18.67
N LEU A 550 9.57 15.09 -19.94
CA LEU A 550 10.52 15.79 -20.82
C LEU A 550 9.85 16.88 -21.67
N GLU A 551 8.53 17.00 -21.62
CA GLU A 551 7.82 18.11 -22.27
C GLU A 551 8.13 19.43 -21.56
N ASP A 552 8.30 20.50 -22.34
CA ASP A 552 8.37 21.86 -21.82
C ASP A 552 7.06 22.22 -21.11
N HIS A 553 7.15 22.80 -19.92
CA HIS A 553 5.99 23.30 -19.19
C HIS A 553 5.31 24.43 -19.96
N GLU A 554 3.97 24.42 -20.00
CA GLU A 554 3.21 25.54 -20.56
C GLU A 554 3.20 26.77 -19.63
N ASP A 555 2.93 27.95 -20.19
CA ASP A 555 2.93 29.22 -19.46
C ASP A 555 2.04 29.19 -18.21
N GLY A 556 2.67 29.35 -17.04
CA GLY A 556 2.02 29.33 -15.73
C GLY A 556 1.65 27.94 -15.20
N ALA A 557 1.93 26.87 -15.95
CA ALA A 557 1.73 25.48 -15.55
C ALA A 557 3.00 24.89 -14.91
N ARG A 558 2.90 23.63 -14.45
CA ARG A 558 4.00 22.76 -13.99
C ARG A 558 3.95 21.36 -14.58
N VAL A 559 3.38 21.27 -15.77
CA VAL A 559 3.34 20.08 -16.65
C VAL A 559 3.36 20.53 -18.11
N GLY A 560 3.83 19.64 -18.99
CA GLY A 560 3.67 19.79 -20.44
C GLY A 560 2.25 19.54 -20.95
N PRO A 561 1.98 19.79 -22.24
CA PRO A 561 0.64 19.76 -22.81
C PRO A 561 -0.07 18.39 -22.73
N THR A 562 0.67 17.27 -22.73
CA THR A 562 0.08 15.93 -22.61
C THR A 562 -0.47 15.69 -21.21
N PHE A 563 0.34 15.95 -20.17
CA PHE A 563 -0.11 15.82 -18.79
C PHE A 563 -1.14 16.90 -18.40
N ARG A 564 -1.02 18.14 -18.87
CA ARG A 564 -2.07 19.18 -18.69
C ARG A 564 -3.43 18.66 -19.16
N CYS A 565 -3.47 18.09 -20.35
CA CYS A 565 -4.67 17.49 -20.94
C CYS A 565 -5.24 16.36 -20.07
N MET A 566 -4.42 15.35 -19.72
CA MET A 566 -4.89 14.18 -18.96
C MET A 566 -5.38 14.55 -17.55
N LEU A 567 -4.67 15.46 -16.86
CA LEU A 567 -5.04 15.95 -15.54
C LEU A 567 -6.35 16.75 -15.61
N ALA A 568 -6.51 17.66 -16.58
CA ALA A 568 -7.73 18.44 -16.76
C ALA A 568 -8.96 17.55 -16.98
N GLU A 569 -8.85 16.51 -17.82
CA GLU A 569 -9.94 15.54 -18.05
C GLU A 569 -10.29 14.72 -16.79
N GLN A 570 -9.31 14.29 -16.00
CA GLN A 570 -9.59 13.57 -14.75
C GLN A 570 -10.25 14.48 -13.71
N PHE A 571 -9.67 15.64 -13.42
CA PHE A 571 -10.22 16.54 -12.38
C PHE A 571 -11.61 17.06 -12.75
N LYS A 572 -11.87 17.31 -14.04
CA LYS A 572 -13.23 17.59 -14.55
C LYS A 572 -14.19 16.43 -14.24
N ALA A 573 -13.78 15.18 -14.48
CA ALA A 573 -14.61 14.01 -14.17
C ALA A 573 -14.84 13.80 -12.67
N LEU A 574 -13.86 14.14 -11.82
CA LEU A 574 -14.01 14.13 -10.36
C LEU A 574 -15.04 15.16 -9.89
N ARG A 575 -15.00 16.37 -10.44
CA ARG A 575 -15.92 17.47 -10.09
C ARG A 575 -17.33 17.25 -10.62
N ASP A 576 -17.46 17.02 -11.93
CA ASP A 576 -18.75 16.99 -12.61
C ASP A 576 -19.50 15.66 -12.35
N GLY A 577 -18.78 14.58 -12.02
CA GLY A 577 -19.31 13.26 -11.70
C GLY A 577 -19.58 12.98 -10.21
N ASP A 578 -19.35 13.95 -9.33
CA ASP A 578 -19.54 13.80 -7.88
C ASP A 578 -20.85 14.46 -7.40
N ARG A 579 -21.82 13.64 -6.99
CA ARG A 579 -23.10 14.11 -6.43
C ARG A 579 -22.92 14.95 -5.17
N PHE A 580 -21.83 14.76 -4.44
CA PHE A 580 -21.51 15.43 -3.19
C PHE A 580 -20.43 16.53 -3.34
N TRP A 581 -20.10 16.95 -4.57
CA TRP A 581 -19.29 18.15 -4.81
C TRP A 581 -19.83 19.33 -4.00
N PHE A 582 -18.98 20.13 -3.35
CA PHE A 582 -19.42 21.13 -2.37
C PHE A 582 -20.33 22.22 -2.95
N GLU A 583 -20.28 22.46 -4.27
CA GLU A 583 -21.17 23.39 -4.98
C GLU A 583 -22.42 22.73 -5.59
N SER A 584 -22.59 21.41 -5.46
CA SER A 584 -23.83 20.72 -5.83
C SER A 584 -25.01 21.22 -4.97
N ASP A 585 -26.19 21.31 -5.58
CA ASP A 585 -27.39 21.73 -4.88
C ASP A 585 -27.85 20.69 -3.85
N GLY A 586 -28.18 21.16 -2.66
CA GLY A 586 -28.55 20.31 -1.51
C GLY A 586 -27.37 19.73 -0.71
N VAL A 587 -26.12 19.90 -1.15
CA VAL A 587 -24.95 19.48 -0.36
C VAL A 587 -24.67 20.47 0.76
N LEU A 588 -24.50 21.75 0.43
CA LEU A 588 -24.37 22.87 1.38
C LEU A 588 -25.45 23.91 1.11
N THR A 589 -25.87 24.64 2.16
CA THR A 589 -26.71 25.83 1.98
C THR A 589 -25.93 26.95 1.28
N ALA A 590 -26.62 27.96 0.74
CA ALA A 590 -25.96 29.08 0.07
C ALA A 590 -24.99 29.84 1.00
N SER A 591 -25.33 30.00 2.28
CA SER A 591 -24.44 30.63 3.27
C SER A 591 -23.23 29.76 3.57
N GLN A 592 -23.42 28.46 3.85
CA GLN A 592 -22.35 27.50 4.07
C GLN A 592 -21.37 27.43 2.88
N ARG A 593 -21.89 27.45 1.64
CA ARG A 593 -21.09 27.47 0.41
C ARG A 593 -20.29 28.78 0.27
N THR A 594 -20.81 29.90 0.75
CA THR A 594 -20.09 31.19 0.80
C THR A 594 -18.95 31.16 1.82
N GLU A 595 -19.11 30.47 2.95
CA GLU A 595 -18.03 30.29 3.93
C GLU A 595 -16.92 29.37 3.41
N ILE A 596 -17.26 28.21 2.83
CA ILE A 596 -16.26 27.30 2.23
C ILE A 596 -15.43 28.00 1.13
N ARG A 597 -16.05 28.88 0.33
CA ARG A 597 -15.38 29.68 -0.70
C ARG A 597 -14.41 30.76 -0.18
N GLN A 598 -14.30 30.93 1.15
CA GLN A 598 -13.33 31.82 1.79
C GLN A 598 -12.17 31.05 2.45
N VAL A 599 -12.27 29.72 2.57
CA VAL A 599 -11.23 28.90 3.18
C VAL A 599 -10.00 28.86 2.27
N THR A 600 -8.84 29.14 2.84
CA THR A 600 -7.53 28.94 2.21
C THR A 600 -6.75 27.88 2.96
N TYR A 601 -5.82 27.20 2.29
CA TYR A 601 -4.95 26.25 2.99
C TYR A 601 -4.06 26.94 4.04
N ALA A 602 -3.76 28.23 3.85
CA ALA A 602 -3.14 29.07 4.86
C ALA A 602 -3.96 29.13 6.17
N ARG A 603 -5.28 29.29 6.08
CA ARG A 603 -6.18 29.31 7.24
C ARG A 603 -6.18 27.98 7.99
N VAL A 604 -6.29 26.86 7.26
CA VAL A 604 -6.23 25.51 7.85
C VAL A 604 -4.91 25.30 8.61
N ILE A 605 -3.78 25.77 8.06
CA ILE A 605 -2.48 25.69 8.75
C ILE A 605 -2.44 26.57 10.01
N CYS A 606 -2.98 27.79 9.98
CA CYS A 606 -3.12 28.64 11.18
C CYS A 606 -3.95 27.99 12.29
N ASP A 607 -5.00 27.27 11.93
CA ASP A 607 -5.94 26.67 12.87
C ASP A 607 -5.44 25.36 13.50
N THR A 608 -4.38 24.75 12.94
CA THR A 608 -3.93 23.40 13.27
C THR A 608 -2.45 23.29 13.69
N THR A 609 -1.68 24.38 13.61
CA THR A 609 -0.24 24.42 13.93
C THR A 609 0.09 25.60 14.85
N GLY A 610 1.31 25.64 15.40
CA GLY A 610 1.83 26.82 16.12
C GLY A 610 2.46 27.88 15.20
N ILE A 611 2.12 27.89 13.91
CA ILE A 611 2.58 28.91 12.96
C ILE A 611 1.69 30.15 13.07
N THR A 612 2.28 31.30 13.36
CA THR A 612 1.56 32.57 13.58
C THR A 612 1.67 33.56 12.42
N ARG A 613 2.63 33.35 11.50
CA ARG A 613 2.84 34.13 10.27
C ARG A 613 3.21 33.23 9.10
N LEU A 614 2.64 33.49 7.92
CA LEU A 614 2.77 32.69 6.71
C LEU A 614 2.27 33.48 5.48
N PRO A 615 2.58 33.06 4.24
CA PRO A 615 1.95 33.62 3.04
C PRO A 615 0.43 33.35 2.98
N PRO A 616 -0.38 34.27 2.41
CA PRO A 616 -1.80 34.04 2.16
C PRO A 616 -2.09 32.89 1.17
N ASP A 617 -1.20 32.68 0.20
CA ASP A 617 -1.20 31.55 -0.74
C ASP A 617 0.04 30.69 -0.44
N VAL A 618 -0.15 29.62 0.34
CA VAL A 618 0.96 28.78 0.84
C VAL A 618 1.69 28.01 -0.23
N PHE A 619 1.19 28.00 -1.47
CA PHE A 619 1.86 27.41 -2.62
C PHE A 619 2.80 28.37 -3.33
N ARG A 620 2.76 29.69 -3.05
CA ARG A 620 3.65 30.70 -3.65
C ARG A 620 4.79 31.13 -2.74
N LEU A 621 6.00 31.16 -3.28
CA LEU A 621 7.16 31.75 -2.60
C LEU A 621 6.88 33.22 -2.32
N THR A 622 7.10 33.61 -1.07
CA THR A 622 6.79 34.93 -0.53
C THR A 622 7.89 35.30 0.46
N ASP A 623 8.40 36.53 0.38
CA ASP A 623 9.40 37.02 1.34
C ASP A 623 8.82 37.07 2.76
N VAL A 624 9.64 36.73 3.77
CA VAL A 624 9.23 36.71 5.19
C VAL A 624 8.73 38.09 5.69
N ALA A 625 9.14 39.17 5.01
CA ALA A 625 8.65 40.52 5.24
C ALA A 625 7.16 40.70 4.85
N ASP A 626 6.71 40.00 3.81
CA ASP A 626 5.37 40.13 3.21
C ASP A 626 4.37 39.07 3.73
N MET A 627 4.82 38.11 4.53
CA MET A 627 3.95 37.14 5.21
C MET A 627 3.00 37.83 6.22
N VAL A 628 1.72 37.46 6.19
CA VAL A 628 0.68 38.04 7.05
C VAL A 628 0.58 37.30 8.39
N ALA A 629 -0.09 37.88 9.38
CA ALA A 629 -0.41 37.18 10.62
C ALA A 629 -1.64 36.28 10.45
N CYS A 630 -1.69 35.17 11.20
CA CYS A 630 -2.86 34.28 11.22
C CYS A 630 -4.16 34.96 11.68
N GLU A 631 -4.07 36.07 12.42
CA GLU A 631 -5.25 36.86 12.84
C GLU A 631 -5.86 37.65 11.66
N ASP A 632 -5.08 37.94 10.61
CA ASP A 632 -5.53 38.66 9.42
C ASP A 632 -6.09 37.73 8.33
N ILE A 633 -5.91 36.40 8.45
CA ILE A 633 -6.44 35.41 7.49
C ILE A 633 -7.85 34.98 7.95
N PRO A 634 -8.91 35.27 7.16
CA PRO A 634 -10.29 34.99 7.57
C PRO A 634 -10.53 33.48 7.74
N GLY A 635 -11.29 33.14 8.79
CA GLY A 635 -11.72 31.77 9.08
C GLY A 635 -13.17 31.51 8.70
N ILE A 636 -13.52 30.24 8.57
CA ILE A 636 -14.90 29.77 8.36
C ILE A 636 -15.81 30.16 9.53
N ASN A 637 -16.90 30.87 9.25
CA ASN A 637 -17.91 31.17 10.26
C ASN A 637 -18.88 30.00 10.44
N LEU A 638 -18.57 29.11 11.38
CA LEU A 638 -19.39 27.94 11.68
C LEU A 638 -20.79 28.24 12.23
N GLN A 639 -21.14 29.49 12.57
CA GLN A 639 -22.52 29.85 12.95
C GLN A 639 -23.54 29.56 11.83
N PHE A 640 -23.12 29.43 10.57
CA PHE A 640 -23.99 28.97 9.47
C PHE A 640 -24.26 27.46 9.45
N TRP A 641 -23.76 26.72 10.45
CA TRP A 641 -24.11 25.34 10.77
C TRP A 641 -24.91 25.22 12.08
N GLU A 642 -25.26 26.33 12.74
CA GLU A 642 -26.16 26.31 13.91
C GLU A 642 -27.57 25.86 13.49
N GLU A 643 -28.05 24.78 14.11
CA GLU A 643 -29.42 24.27 13.98
C GLU A 643 -30.20 24.68 15.25
N ILE A 644 -31.27 25.45 15.07
CA ILE A 644 -32.19 25.78 16.18
C ILE A 644 -33.16 24.60 16.34
N PRO A 645 -33.26 23.96 17.52
CA PRO A 645 -34.23 22.89 17.77
C PRO A 645 -35.66 23.38 17.50
N ALA A 646 -36.38 22.69 16.61
CA ALA A 646 -37.77 23.00 16.29
C ALA A 646 -38.73 22.47 17.37
N ASP A 647 -39.90 23.10 17.53
CA ASP A 647 -41.00 22.56 18.35
C ASP A 647 -41.43 21.19 17.80
N GLU A 648 -41.10 20.11 18.50
CA GLU A 648 -41.30 18.74 17.99
C GLU A 648 -42.75 18.25 18.15
N PRO A 649 -43.51 18.04 17.05
CA PRO A 649 -44.91 17.63 17.16
C PRO A 649 -45.09 16.20 17.69
N CYS A 650 -44.06 15.36 17.55
CA CYS A 650 -44.03 13.98 18.02
C CYS A 650 -43.25 13.79 19.34
N GLY A 651 -42.58 14.84 19.83
CA GLY A 651 -41.58 14.75 20.90
C GLY A 651 -40.29 14.04 20.48
N GLU A 652 -39.33 14.03 21.40
CA GLU A 652 -37.99 13.49 21.18
C GLU A 652 -38.02 12.02 20.72
N PRO A 653 -37.07 11.59 19.87
CA PRO A 653 -36.93 10.19 19.51
C PRO A 653 -36.75 9.35 20.78
N ALA A 654 -37.36 8.17 20.83
CA ALA A 654 -37.09 7.24 21.92
C ALA A 654 -35.62 6.80 21.84
N GLU A 655 -34.90 6.86 22.95
CA GLU A 655 -33.60 6.21 23.09
C GLU A 655 -33.74 4.70 22.86
N VAL A 656 -32.83 4.13 22.08
CA VAL A 656 -32.75 2.70 21.80
C VAL A 656 -31.37 2.24 22.26
N GLU A 657 -31.32 1.19 23.08
CA GLU A 657 -30.06 0.61 23.57
C GLU A 657 -29.22 0.10 22.39
N ASP A 658 -27.92 0.35 22.44
CA ASP A 658 -26.94 0.02 21.39
C ASP A 658 -27.30 0.62 20.00
N ALA A 659 -27.80 1.86 19.99
CA ALA A 659 -28.15 2.61 18.79
C ALA A 659 -28.05 4.13 18.98
N TYR A 660 -27.72 4.82 17.89
CA TYR A 660 -27.89 6.27 17.76
C TYR A 660 -29.04 6.62 16.82
N VAL A 661 -29.55 7.85 16.94
CA VAL A 661 -30.75 8.31 16.21
C VAL A 661 -30.53 9.69 15.60
N GLN A 662 -30.36 9.71 14.28
CA GLN A 662 -30.14 10.94 13.53
C GLN A 662 -31.47 11.50 13.05
N LYS A 663 -31.73 12.77 13.36
CA LYS A 663 -32.92 13.46 12.90
C LYS A 663 -32.71 14.03 11.49
N CYS A 664 -33.76 14.04 10.67
CA CYS A 664 -33.69 14.61 9.33
C CYS A 664 -35.09 14.98 8.78
N GLY A 665 -35.11 15.77 7.72
CA GLY A 665 -36.34 16.21 7.06
C GLY A 665 -36.28 17.69 6.69
N ALA A 666 -37.37 18.23 6.15
CA ALA A 666 -37.42 19.63 5.71
C ALA A 666 -37.28 20.63 6.89
N ASN A 667 -37.68 20.21 8.10
CA ASN A 667 -37.59 21.00 9.34
C ASN A 667 -36.81 20.26 10.46
N PHE A 668 -35.98 19.27 10.13
CA PHE A 668 -35.20 18.47 11.09
C PHE A 668 -36.00 17.67 12.16
N SER A 669 -37.33 17.73 12.18
CA SER A 669 -38.21 17.04 13.15
C SER A 669 -39.11 15.94 12.56
N ASP A 670 -39.07 15.75 11.25
CA ASP A 670 -40.10 14.98 10.53
C ASP A 670 -39.75 13.50 10.33
N THR A 671 -38.47 13.13 10.46
CA THR A 671 -37.98 11.76 10.30
C THR A 671 -36.82 11.49 11.24
N HIS A 672 -36.93 10.41 12.01
CA HIS A 672 -35.88 9.88 12.87
C HIS A 672 -35.29 8.64 12.19
N ILE A 673 -33.98 8.59 12.01
CA ILE A 673 -33.28 7.42 11.48
C ILE A 673 -32.40 6.83 12.55
N TYR A 674 -32.80 5.66 12.99
CA TYR A 674 -32.05 4.82 13.90
C TYR A 674 -30.99 4.06 13.14
N THR A 675 -29.80 3.97 13.72
CA THR A 675 -28.74 3.07 13.28
C THR A 675 -28.18 2.39 14.51
N CYS A 676 -28.06 1.07 14.49
CA CYS A 676 -27.42 0.35 15.58
C CYS A 676 -25.94 0.67 15.63
N ASP A 677 -25.37 0.60 16.83
CA ASP A 677 -23.94 0.74 17.05
C ASP A 677 -23.17 -0.37 16.30
N PRO A 678 -21.88 -0.15 15.98
CA PRO A 678 -21.04 -1.19 15.38
C PRO A 678 -21.08 -2.48 16.21
N GLY A 679 -21.28 -3.62 15.56
CA GLY A 679 -21.46 -4.92 16.22
C GLY A 679 -22.92 -5.30 16.50
N TYR A 680 -23.90 -4.44 16.19
CA TYR A 680 -25.31 -4.72 16.46
C TYR A 680 -26.17 -4.77 15.18
N ALA A 681 -27.14 -5.67 15.15
CA ALA A 681 -28.11 -5.87 14.08
C ALA A 681 -29.47 -5.28 14.45
N MET A 682 -30.08 -4.58 13.49
CA MET A 682 -31.38 -3.96 13.68
C MET A 682 -32.54 -4.92 13.44
N SER A 683 -33.52 -4.90 14.35
CA SER A 683 -34.85 -5.48 14.17
C SER A 683 -35.91 -4.38 14.30
N GLY A 684 -36.64 -4.11 13.22
CA GLY A 684 -37.67 -3.06 13.17
C GLY A 684 -37.53 -2.16 11.95
N ALA A 685 -38.16 -0.98 12.01
CA ALA A 685 -38.01 0.06 10.99
C ALA A 685 -36.85 1.00 11.36
N ALA A 686 -35.84 1.10 10.50
CA ALA A 686 -34.73 2.03 10.68
C ALA A 686 -35.16 3.51 10.51
N GLU A 687 -36.20 3.76 9.73
CA GLU A 687 -36.73 5.10 9.45
C GLU A 687 -38.13 5.23 10.03
N ILE A 688 -38.34 6.25 10.88
CA ILE A 688 -39.60 6.54 11.56
C ILE A 688 -40.01 7.97 11.24
N ARG A 689 -41.24 8.19 10.79
CA ARG A 689 -41.71 9.51 10.34
C ARG A 689 -42.77 10.09 11.27
N CYS A 690 -42.63 11.39 11.57
CA CYS A 690 -43.63 12.15 12.31
C CYS A 690 -44.76 12.61 11.37
N LEU A 691 -45.91 11.93 11.42
CA LEU A 691 -47.09 12.22 10.61
C LEU A 691 -48.19 12.86 11.45
N GLY A 692 -48.14 14.19 11.58
CA GLY A 692 -49.17 14.96 12.28
C GLY A 692 -49.20 14.74 13.79
N GLY A 693 -48.02 14.68 14.42
CA GLY A 693 -47.86 14.44 15.86
C GLY A 693 -48.00 12.98 16.28
N ARG A 694 -47.80 12.03 15.34
CA ARG A 694 -47.68 10.59 15.61
C ARG A 694 -46.59 9.98 14.75
N VAL A 695 -45.79 9.10 15.34
CA VAL A 695 -44.85 8.25 14.60
C VAL A 695 -45.59 7.18 13.79
N ASP A 696 -45.07 6.85 12.60
CA ASP A 696 -45.64 5.84 11.71
C ASP A 696 -45.26 4.39 12.06
N ASN A 697 -44.12 4.21 12.74
CA ASN A 697 -43.57 2.93 13.19
C ASN A 697 -43.12 3.03 14.66
N PRO A 698 -43.04 1.90 15.40
CA PRO A 698 -42.37 1.85 16.70
C PRO A 698 -40.84 1.93 16.53
N PRO A 699 -40.10 2.44 17.55
CA PRO A 699 -38.64 2.35 17.61
C PRO A 699 -38.13 0.94 17.32
N PRO A 700 -37.03 0.77 16.56
CA PRO A 700 -36.41 -0.53 16.37
C PRO A 700 -35.72 -0.98 17.67
N THR A 701 -35.27 -2.23 17.68
CA THR A 701 -34.37 -2.78 18.70
C THR A 701 -33.08 -3.23 18.05
N CYS A 702 -31.95 -2.93 18.67
CA CYS A 702 -30.66 -3.45 18.26
C CYS A 702 -30.32 -4.69 19.08
N SER A 703 -29.63 -5.65 18.47
CA SER A 703 -29.21 -6.89 19.12
C SER A 703 -27.82 -7.28 18.64
N ASP A 704 -26.98 -7.68 19.58
CA ASP A 704 -25.63 -8.21 19.36
C ASP A 704 -25.55 -9.13 18.13
N ILE A 705 -24.58 -8.86 17.25
CA ILE A 705 -24.25 -9.74 16.13
C ILE A 705 -23.28 -10.79 16.67
N ASP A 706 -23.64 -12.06 16.55
CA ASP A 706 -22.65 -13.13 16.67
C ASP A 706 -21.75 -13.10 15.41
N GLU A 707 -20.71 -12.26 15.42
CA GLU A 707 -19.76 -12.18 14.31
C GLU A 707 -19.05 -13.51 14.14
N CYS A 708 -18.76 -14.23 15.23
CA CYS A 708 -18.11 -15.53 15.18
C CYS A 708 -18.91 -16.59 14.40
N ALA A 709 -20.25 -16.56 14.49
CA ALA A 709 -21.15 -17.38 13.69
C ALA A 709 -21.25 -16.92 12.21
N ARG A 710 -20.82 -15.70 11.90
CA ARG A 710 -20.93 -15.07 10.58
C ARG A 710 -19.60 -15.03 9.83
N GLY A 711 -19.43 -15.92 8.85
CA GLY A 711 -18.18 -16.02 8.06
C GLY A 711 -17.86 -14.84 7.15
N ASP A 712 -18.76 -13.85 7.04
CA ASP A 712 -18.53 -12.57 6.37
C ASP A 712 -18.00 -11.46 7.31
N LEU A 713 -18.08 -11.66 8.64
CA LEU A 713 -17.60 -10.74 9.67
C LEU A 713 -16.46 -11.33 10.52
N ASN A 714 -16.51 -12.64 10.82
CA ASN A 714 -15.42 -13.37 11.46
C ASN A 714 -14.17 -13.37 10.56
N ASN A 715 -13.16 -12.58 10.96
CA ASN A 715 -11.86 -12.53 10.30
C ASN A 715 -10.78 -13.35 11.02
N CYS A 716 -11.08 -13.96 12.18
CA CYS A 716 -10.13 -14.67 13.03
C CYS A 716 -9.40 -15.81 12.30
N GLN A 717 -8.08 -15.91 12.49
CA GLN A 717 -7.29 -16.99 11.90
C GLN A 717 -7.64 -18.38 12.49
N GLU A 718 -7.80 -18.46 13.81
CA GLU A 718 -7.95 -19.73 14.53
C GLU A 718 -9.28 -19.82 15.30
N MET A 719 -9.38 -19.18 16.47
CA MET A 719 -10.61 -19.17 17.27
C MET A 719 -11.22 -17.77 17.31
N CYS A 720 -12.55 -17.72 17.36
CA CYS A 720 -13.32 -16.50 17.54
C CYS A 720 -14.16 -16.65 18.82
N VAL A 721 -14.20 -15.61 19.65
CA VAL A 721 -15.01 -15.53 20.87
C VAL A 721 -15.89 -14.29 20.76
N ASN A 722 -17.21 -14.48 20.70
CA ASN A 722 -18.14 -13.37 20.68
C ASN A 722 -18.17 -12.70 22.05
N SER A 723 -18.15 -11.38 22.05
CA SER A 723 -18.53 -10.53 23.18
C SER A 723 -19.85 -9.82 22.84
N VAL A 724 -20.33 -8.92 23.70
CA VAL A 724 -21.50 -8.11 23.38
C VAL A 724 -21.03 -6.85 22.65
N GLY A 725 -21.55 -6.61 21.44
CA GLY A 725 -21.23 -5.48 20.57
C GLY A 725 -19.90 -5.60 19.82
N SER A 726 -19.25 -6.76 19.86
CA SER A 726 -17.95 -7.02 19.24
C SER A 726 -17.58 -8.50 19.35
N PHE A 727 -16.53 -8.91 18.66
CA PHE A 727 -15.85 -10.18 18.87
C PHE A 727 -14.36 -10.00 19.12
N MET A 728 -13.75 -11.01 19.73
CA MET A 728 -12.30 -11.09 19.86
C MET A 728 -11.80 -12.44 19.34
N CYS A 729 -10.67 -12.42 18.63
CA CYS A 729 -10.03 -13.67 18.25
C CYS A 729 -9.21 -14.24 19.42
N ALA A 730 -8.99 -15.55 19.41
CA ALA A 730 -8.21 -16.25 20.42
C ALA A 730 -7.37 -17.35 19.78
N CYS A 731 -6.29 -17.72 20.45
CA CYS A 731 -5.32 -18.67 19.92
C CYS A 731 -5.31 -19.99 20.70
N PRO A 732 -5.10 -21.14 20.02
CA PRO A 732 -4.97 -22.44 20.68
C PRO A 732 -3.81 -22.49 21.69
N ASP A 733 -3.89 -23.39 22.66
CA ASP A 733 -2.85 -23.58 23.69
C ASP A 733 -1.43 -23.65 23.08
N GLY A 734 -0.54 -22.76 23.54
CA GLY A 734 0.84 -22.63 23.05
C GLY A 734 1.05 -21.54 21.97
N PHE A 735 -0.02 -20.82 21.59
CA PHE A 735 0.03 -19.69 20.68
C PHE A 735 -0.50 -18.42 21.37
N MET A 736 0.07 -17.26 21.05
CA MET A 736 -0.42 -15.95 21.45
C MET A 736 -1.13 -15.26 20.28
N LEU A 737 -2.14 -14.45 20.61
CA LEU A 737 -2.80 -13.57 19.66
C LEU A 737 -1.86 -12.44 19.29
N ASN A 738 -1.73 -12.16 18.00
CA ASN A 738 -0.96 -11.05 17.47
C ASN A 738 -1.74 -9.73 17.61
N ASP A 739 -1.05 -8.60 17.57
CA ASP A 739 -1.67 -7.28 17.78
C ASP A 739 -2.56 -6.79 16.62
N ASP A 740 -2.71 -7.59 15.56
CA ASP A 740 -3.79 -7.40 14.58
C ASP A 740 -5.16 -7.83 15.14
N GLY A 741 -5.18 -8.44 16.34
CA GLY A 741 -6.36 -8.93 17.03
C GLY A 741 -6.97 -10.19 16.40
N VAL A 742 -6.26 -10.81 15.45
CA VAL A 742 -6.84 -11.73 14.46
C VAL A 742 -5.99 -12.99 14.22
N SER A 743 -4.67 -12.84 14.09
CA SER A 743 -3.74 -13.91 13.77
C SER A 743 -3.02 -14.48 15.00
N CYS A 744 -2.49 -15.69 14.88
CA CYS A 744 -1.87 -16.43 15.98
C CYS A 744 -0.41 -16.79 15.69
N SER A 745 0.49 -16.46 16.61
CA SER A 745 1.91 -16.86 16.56
C SER A 745 2.28 -17.77 17.75
N ILE A 746 3.36 -18.55 17.61
CA ILE A 746 3.79 -19.48 18.67
C ILE A 746 4.38 -18.69 19.85
N ASP A 747 3.99 -19.03 21.07
CA ASP A 747 4.61 -18.45 22.28
C ASP A 747 6.07 -18.89 22.42
N THR A 748 6.99 -18.03 21.96
CA THR A 748 8.43 -18.29 22.08
C THR A 748 8.97 -18.16 23.51
N SER A 749 8.21 -17.62 24.48
CA SER A 749 8.67 -17.44 25.87
C SER A 749 8.96 -18.78 26.57
N LEU A 750 8.19 -19.82 26.23
CA LEU A 750 8.38 -21.19 26.70
C LEU A 750 9.61 -21.89 26.08
N SER A 751 10.17 -21.35 24.99
CA SER A 751 11.29 -21.99 24.28
C SER A 751 12.63 -21.89 25.02
N LEU A 752 12.89 -20.80 25.77
CA LEU A 752 14.17 -20.62 26.46
C LEU A 752 14.43 -21.73 27.49
N GLY A 753 13.40 -22.14 28.25
CA GLY A 753 13.51 -23.24 29.21
C GLY A 753 13.89 -24.57 28.57
N TRP A 754 13.29 -24.89 27.42
CA TRP A 754 13.60 -26.10 26.65
C TRP A 754 14.95 -26.02 25.95
N ILE A 755 15.33 -24.87 25.38
CA ILE A 755 16.65 -24.66 24.76
C ILE A 755 17.75 -24.77 25.81
N ILE A 756 17.57 -24.19 27.00
CA ILE A 756 18.48 -24.32 28.14
C ILE A 756 18.55 -25.78 28.62
N ALA A 757 17.42 -26.47 28.76
CA ALA A 757 17.39 -27.89 29.13
C ALA A 757 18.10 -28.79 28.10
N ILE A 758 17.88 -28.56 26.80
CA ILE A 758 18.55 -29.27 25.72
C ILE A 758 20.05 -28.96 25.71
N LEU A 759 20.46 -27.70 25.92
CA LEU A 759 21.88 -27.33 26.08
C LEU A 759 22.52 -28.03 27.28
N PHE A 760 21.84 -28.10 28.42
CA PHE A 760 22.32 -28.86 29.59
C PHE A 760 22.42 -30.37 29.31
N ILE A 761 21.44 -30.96 28.62
CA ILE A 761 21.47 -32.38 28.22
C ILE A 761 22.63 -32.64 27.24
N VAL A 762 22.83 -31.78 26.23
CA VAL A 762 23.93 -31.90 25.27
C VAL A 762 25.29 -31.73 25.94
N LEU A 763 25.45 -30.74 26.82
CA LEU A 763 26.67 -30.55 27.62
C LEU A 763 26.93 -31.74 28.56
N PHE A 764 25.88 -32.29 29.19
CA PHE A 764 26.00 -33.48 30.04
C PHE A 764 26.38 -34.72 29.23
N CYS A 765 25.77 -34.95 28.07
CA CYS A 765 26.13 -36.03 27.16
C CYS A 765 27.58 -35.88 26.65
N LEU A 766 28.01 -34.68 26.27
CA LEU A 766 29.41 -34.41 25.87
C LEU A 766 30.38 -34.65 27.03
N ALA A 767 30.04 -34.23 28.25
CA ALA A 767 30.83 -34.50 29.45
C ALA A 767 30.90 -36.00 29.76
N MET A 768 29.80 -36.74 29.64
CA MET A 768 29.79 -38.19 29.80
C MET A 768 30.60 -38.90 28.70
N CYS A 769 30.49 -38.49 27.44
CA CYS A 769 31.32 -39.01 26.35
C CYS A 769 32.82 -38.74 26.59
N ALA A 770 33.18 -37.54 27.05
CA ALA A 770 34.55 -37.21 27.43
C ALA A 770 35.05 -38.06 28.62
N MET A 771 34.21 -38.25 29.64
CA MET A 771 34.53 -39.07 30.81
C MET A 771 34.70 -40.55 30.43
N VAL A 772 33.82 -41.10 29.59
CA VAL A 772 33.95 -42.44 29.02
C VAL A 772 35.22 -42.54 28.17
N PHE A 773 35.54 -41.55 27.34
CA PHE A 773 36.76 -41.55 26.55
C PHE A 773 38.03 -41.55 27.43
N VAL A 774 38.05 -40.75 28.52
CA VAL A 774 39.13 -40.75 29.50
C VAL A 774 39.22 -42.09 30.25
N LEU A 775 38.10 -42.68 30.65
CA LEU A 775 38.06 -44.00 31.30
C LEU A 775 38.53 -45.12 30.38
N VAL A 776 38.13 -45.11 29.09
CA VAL A 776 38.59 -46.07 28.08
C VAL A 776 40.08 -45.89 27.79
N LYS A 777 40.58 -44.65 27.64
CA LYS A 777 42.03 -44.39 27.52
C LYS A 777 42.80 -44.86 28.76
N GLY A 778 42.28 -44.58 29.96
CA GLY A 778 42.86 -45.00 31.23
C GLY A 778 42.91 -46.52 31.36
N TRP A 779 41.82 -47.22 31.02
CA TRP A 779 41.73 -48.68 31.03
C TRP A 779 42.70 -49.29 30.01
N HIS A 780 42.77 -48.78 28.79
CA HIS A 780 43.68 -49.28 27.76
C HIS A 780 45.16 -49.05 28.14
N THR A 781 45.48 -47.89 28.71
CA THR A 781 46.82 -47.56 29.25
C THR A 781 47.18 -48.44 30.46
N HIS A 782 46.20 -48.77 31.32
CA HIS A 782 46.41 -49.68 32.44
C HIS A 782 46.64 -51.13 31.96
N HIS A 783 45.88 -51.58 30.97
CA HIS A 783 45.99 -52.94 30.42
C HIS A 783 47.34 -53.14 29.69
N GLN A 784 47.77 -52.19 28.87
CA GLN A 784 49.11 -52.22 28.26
C GLN A 784 50.23 -52.24 29.31
N ASN A 785 50.11 -51.45 30.38
CA ASN A 785 51.10 -51.47 31.47
C ASN A 785 51.11 -52.80 32.23
N GLN A 786 49.96 -53.46 32.43
CA GLN A 786 49.91 -54.80 33.03
C GLN A 786 50.54 -55.87 32.12
N GLU A 787 50.32 -55.82 30.80
CA GLU A 787 50.96 -56.76 29.85
C GLU A 787 52.47 -56.56 29.78
N ILE A 788 52.96 -55.31 29.74
CA ILE A 788 54.39 -54.99 29.76
C ILE A 788 55.04 -55.49 31.07
N GLN A 789 54.35 -55.43 32.21
CA GLN A 789 54.85 -55.99 33.48
C GLN A 789 54.84 -57.52 33.47
N ARG A 790 53.82 -58.18 32.91
CA ARG A 790 53.79 -59.65 32.75
C ARG A 790 54.93 -60.15 31.86
N ILE A 791 55.20 -59.49 30.74
CA ILE A 791 56.31 -59.85 29.83
C ILE A 791 57.67 -59.67 30.52
N LYS A 792 57.85 -58.64 31.36
CA LYS A 792 59.07 -58.44 32.16
C LYS A 792 59.26 -59.45 33.29
N GLN A 793 58.19 -60.02 33.84
CA GLN A 793 58.27 -61.07 34.87
C GLN A 793 58.47 -62.49 34.29
N LEU A 794 58.03 -62.76 33.06
CA LEU A 794 58.17 -64.08 32.42
C LEU A 794 59.58 -64.37 31.89
N ASN A 795 60.41 -63.35 31.63
CA ASN A 795 61.78 -63.50 31.13
C ASN A 795 62.85 -63.63 32.23
N ALA A 796 62.46 -63.98 33.46
CA ALA A 796 63.35 -64.04 34.62
C ALA A 796 63.44 -65.43 35.29
N LYS A 797 63.88 -66.46 34.54
CA LYS A 797 64.50 -67.68 35.11
C LYS A 797 65.43 -68.38 34.09
N PRO A 798 66.54 -69.02 34.51
CA PRO A 798 67.65 -69.38 33.61
C PRO A 798 67.84 -70.90 33.35
N LEU A 799 68.84 -71.22 32.51
CA LEU A 799 69.47 -72.55 32.23
C LEU A 799 68.70 -73.50 31.28
N ASP A 800 69.33 -74.39 30.50
CA ASP A 800 70.65 -74.39 29.83
C ASP A 800 70.66 -75.46 28.70
N ARG A 801 71.56 -75.32 27.72
CA ARG A 801 72.05 -76.26 26.69
C ARG A 801 71.38 -77.65 26.51
N ASN A 802 70.88 -77.91 25.29
CA ASN A 802 71.59 -78.72 24.27
C ASN A 802 70.75 -78.94 22.99
N GLY A 803 71.40 -79.04 21.82
CA GLY A 803 70.79 -79.52 20.56
C GLY A 803 71.03 -78.64 19.35
N VAL A 804 72.06 -78.95 18.55
CA VAL A 804 72.40 -78.25 17.30
C VAL A 804 71.99 -79.10 16.09
N HIS A 805 71.13 -78.58 15.21
CA HIS A 805 71.46 -78.37 13.78
C HIS A 805 70.30 -77.82 12.92
N ASN A 806 70.67 -76.91 12.01
CA ASN A 806 70.08 -76.57 10.71
C ASN A 806 68.70 -77.14 10.32
N GLN A 807 67.81 -76.24 9.87
CA GLN A 807 67.48 -76.20 8.43
C GLN A 807 66.95 -74.84 7.97
N SER A 808 67.07 -74.61 6.66
CA SER A 808 66.90 -73.33 5.96
C SER A 808 65.45 -73.00 5.60
N PHE A 809 65.13 -71.71 5.54
CA PHE A 809 63.81 -71.17 5.20
C PHE A 809 63.50 -71.16 3.68
N ILE A 810 62.20 -71.08 3.39
CA ILE A 810 61.48 -70.69 2.15
C ILE A 810 60.75 -71.85 1.41
N SER A 811 59.50 -71.58 1.02
CA SER A 811 58.64 -72.25 0.01
C SER A 811 57.56 -73.28 0.47
N ASP A 812 56.33 -72.77 0.62
CA ASP A 812 55.06 -73.22 -0.02
C ASP A 812 54.43 -74.64 0.09
N LYS A 813 53.09 -74.61 0.15
CA LYS A 813 52.04 -75.58 -0.27
C LYS A 813 51.74 -76.87 0.54
N HIS A 814 50.57 -76.88 1.20
CA HIS A 814 49.33 -77.63 0.85
C HIS A 814 48.33 -77.52 2.04
N ASP A 815 47.02 -77.25 1.95
CA ASP A 815 45.92 -77.43 0.97
C ASP A 815 45.13 -78.76 1.04
N LYS A 816 43.96 -78.72 1.71
CA LYS A 816 42.64 -79.34 1.34
C LYS A 816 41.60 -79.21 2.49
N LYS A 817 40.50 -78.47 2.29
CA LYS A 817 39.12 -78.94 1.93
C LYS A 817 38.38 -79.71 3.06
N SER A 818 37.11 -79.43 3.38
CA SER A 818 36.02 -78.65 2.72
C SER A 818 34.95 -78.20 3.77
N LEU A 819 33.72 -77.72 3.53
CA LEU A 819 32.77 -77.70 2.39
C LEU A 819 31.73 -76.53 2.56
N THR A 820 31.52 -75.72 1.50
CA THR A 820 30.29 -74.95 1.08
C THR A 820 29.35 -74.19 2.06
N GLY A 821 28.80 -73.00 1.71
CA GLY A 821 29.03 -72.17 0.50
C GLY A 821 28.01 -71.03 0.21
N THR A 822 28.43 -70.07 -0.65
CA THR A 822 27.67 -69.13 -1.55
C THR A 822 26.65 -68.11 -0.98
N SER A 823 26.54 -66.86 -1.47
CA SER A 823 27.35 -66.06 -2.44
C SER A 823 27.03 -64.55 -2.42
N SER A 824 28.00 -63.72 -2.81
CA SER A 824 27.96 -62.27 -3.13
C SER A 824 27.46 -62.01 -4.60
N GLY A 825 27.42 -60.80 -5.21
CA GLY A 825 27.83 -59.42 -4.87
C GLY A 825 27.84 -58.49 -6.11
N ASP A 826 28.15 -57.20 -5.94
CA ASP A 826 28.06 -56.08 -6.92
C ASP A 826 28.86 -56.18 -8.24
N SER A 827 28.43 -55.42 -9.26
CA SER A 827 29.21 -54.36 -9.97
C SER A 827 28.36 -53.67 -11.06
N GLY A 828 28.75 -52.46 -11.52
CA GLY A 828 28.00 -51.68 -12.54
C GLY A 828 28.89 -51.11 -13.65
N VAL A 829 28.51 -49.91 -14.19
CA VAL A 829 29.23 -49.01 -15.14
C VAL A 829 28.78 -49.05 -16.63
N LEU A 830 28.32 -47.86 -17.08
CA LEU A 830 28.30 -47.19 -18.40
C LEU A 830 27.72 -47.79 -19.72
N GLU A 831 27.18 -46.81 -20.49
CA GLU A 831 27.17 -46.60 -21.95
C GLU A 831 26.11 -47.21 -22.91
N GLU A 832 25.55 -46.26 -23.67
CA GLU A 832 25.05 -46.23 -25.07
C GLU A 832 23.85 -47.06 -25.59
N ASP A 833 23.02 -46.29 -26.33
CA ASP A 833 22.32 -46.56 -27.59
C ASP A 833 20.99 -47.34 -27.73
N LEU A 834 20.02 -46.54 -28.23
CA LEU A 834 19.11 -46.76 -29.37
C LEU A 834 17.89 -47.71 -29.30
N ASP A 835 16.83 -47.20 -29.93
CA ASP A 835 15.67 -47.86 -30.54
C ASP A 835 14.82 -48.87 -29.74
N SER A 836 13.58 -48.49 -29.41
CA SER A 836 12.41 -48.89 -30.24
C SER A 836 11.03 -48.55 -29.63
N LEU A 837 10.18 -47.89 -30.42
CA LEU A 837 8.70 -48.03 -30.37
C LEU A 837 8.33 -49.44 -30.91
N PRO A 838 7.21 -50.09 -30.51
CA PRO A 838 5.84 -49.56 -30.29
C PRO A 838 5.22 -50.04 -28.95
N GLY A 839 3.95 -49.79 -28.55
CA GLY A 839 2.84 -49.00 -29.10
C GLY A 839 1.46 -49.65 -28.81
N VAL A 840 0.43 -48.79 -28.69
CA VAL A 840 -1.03 -49.03 -28.84
C VAL A 840 -1.89 -49.64 -27.68
N VAL A 841 -3.07 -49.01 -27.49
CA VAL A 841 -4.32 -49.43 -26.76
C VAL A 841 -4.22 -49.47 -25.22
N SER A 842 -4.87 -48.59 -24.42
CA SER A 842 -6.22 -47.98 -24.51
C SER A 842 -6.30 -46.64 -23.79
#